data_AF-V6S9M2-F1
#
_entry.id   AF-V6S9M2-F1
#
_cell.length_a   1.000
_cell.length_b   1.000
_cell.length_c   1.000
_cell.angle_alpha   90.00
_cell.angle_beta   90.00
_cell.angle_gamma   90.00
#
_symmetry.space_group_name_H-M   'P 1'
#
loop_
_entity.id
_entity.type
_entity.pdbx_description
1 polymer ?
#
loop_
_entity_poly.entity_id
_entity_poly.type
_entity_poly.pdbx_seq_one_letter_code
_entity_poly.pdbx_strand_id
1 'polypeptide(L)'
;MNLKKLVFLVIALTLQNSVFSQAEINQSHEKINDALTEYFKLDRENIHLHLNKNIFLTSDEIWFKGYIIEKKNKKPYFLTSNVLISLFDEKGTKIKTHLFYAENSIFEGNIKLDENISTGKYYLQVFTNYMNNFSENESSVFEVKIINPKDGKTIPNSSIVNLKTLKTEFFPEGNVFLEGTSNTIAVKISDCNGNGISVKDGEILNPKGETITNFSTNALGYGKFEITQTKSELYKAVFKINDTKIEEKLPFPESSGITFSANNYTFENKTTLKIKTNSKSLDQYKNEPLTLVIQQDDYSSYVPFSFKDNNTEQLLALPNENFLNGINTLYLVDKNHKKVAERIIYKPLKFERNIDLKVIRKQNDSIVISGTSTILSGTLSVSVLPAGTKSLAEKKTIYNSFLLDNQLSEKSPDGNQLLSDFSKRKHYELDTYLMCQKSKYNWQTMLTSSPQKKFDFDNGLTIKGTINIPVNDKDSKVEINSLTSQLSELSPINEKNEFYFKNILVSDSTLVHFSLLDKKNRRIELKSAAQVLNNNRTFIKPFKTTQNNCPETTINNTENSSFHFPKIAKAIQLDTITIGTKEKKTQLKNLKRFNNAMAKGYKVTDADASRDILQYIAANGYDVSIQGLTVRIIGRRSTSFLGTKSPAIYIDDTPVPDFSWLLGYSMSRVDEIYINKSGYGGGMDAANGIIRIYTKKTFGSNPRTRINSQSFLVKNGFEKLKQFTNPKYTSYSDEGFVDFGTIHWEPNVETDENGIFKFSIPNYYVKTVKVVIEGIATDGQIISETKIIEIP
;
A
#
# COMPACT_ATOMS: atom_id res chain seq x y z
N MET A 1 41.05 39.92 59.57
CA MET A 1 39.86 39.11 59.23
C MET A 1 40.12 37.67 59.68
N ASN A 2 39.27 37.11 60.54
CA ASN A 2 39.54 35.83 61.21
C ASN A 2 39.57 34.69 60.16
N LEU A 3 40.60 33.83 60.15
CA LEU A 3 40.85 32.85 59.09
C LEU A 3 39.63 31.94 58.83
N LYS A 4 38.86 31.62 59.88
CA LYS A 4 37.59 30.89 59.79
C LYS A 4 36.51 31.60 58.97
N LYS A 5 36.42 32.94 59.02
CA LYS A 5 35.45 33.72 58.23
C LYS A 5 35.85 33.78 56.75
N LEU A 6 37.15 33.81 56.45
CA LEU A 6 37.64 33.78 55.06
C LEU A 6 37.36 32.42 54.42
N VAL A 7 37.63 31.32 55.13
CA VAL A 7 37.32 29.96 54.66
C VAL A 7 35.81 29.77 54.45
N PHE A 8 34.98 30.27 55.36
CA PHE A 8 33.52 30.18 55.21
C PHE A 8 33.01 31.00 54.01
N LEU A 9 33.59 32.18 53.75
CA LEU A 9 33.24 33.01 52.59
C LEU A 9 33.64 32.33 51.27
N VAL A 10 34.82 31.71 51.21
CA VAL A 10 35.30 30.97 50.03
C VAL A 10 34.45 29.71 49.79
N ILE A 11 34.06 29.00 50.85
CA ILE A 11 33.13 27.86 50.75
C ILE A 11 31.73 28.34 50.28
N ALA A 12 31.23 29.46 50.79
CA ALA A 12 29.95 30.01 50.35
C ALA A 12 29.98 30.48 48.88
N LEU A 13 31.06 31.11 48.43
CA LEU A 13 31.26 31.55 47.04
C LEU A 13 31.40 30.36 46.07
N THR A 14 32.09 29.29 46.47
CA THR A 14 32.22 28.07 45.65
C THR A 14 30.92 27.26 45.58
N LEU A 15 30.14 27.23 46.67
CA LEU A 15 28.79 26.65 46.68
C LEU A 15 27.82 27.44 45.79
N GLN A 16 27.86 28.77 45.80
CA GLN A 16 27.01 29.60 44.95
C GLN A 16 27.29 29.34 43.45
N ASN A 17 28.55 29.32 43.03
CA ASN A 17 28.90 29.04 41.62
C ASN A 17 28.45 27.65 41.15
N SER A 18 28.47 26.66 42.04
CA SER A 18 28.00 25.30 41.73
C SER A 18 26.47 25.24 41.56
N VAL A 19 25.72 26.01 42.37
CA VAL A 19 24.25 26.09 42.28
C VAL A 19 23.79 26.84 41.02
N PHE A 20 24.47 27.94 40.65
CA PHE A 20 24.15 28.67 39.41
C PHE A 20 24.43 27.84 38.15
N SER A 21 25.55 27.10 38.11
CA SER A 21 25.86 26.22 36.97
C SER A 21 24.84 25.08 36.82
N GLN A 22 24.38 24.49 37.92
CA GLN A 22 23.35 23.45 37.88
C GLN A 22 21.98 23.99 37.45
N ALA A 23 21.64 25.23 37.82
CA ALA A 23 20.41 25.89 37.39
C ALA A 23 20.41 26.21 35.89
N GLU A 24 21.53 26.70 35.33
CA GLU A 24 21.67 26.95 33.90
C GLU A 24 21.59 25.67 33.06
N ILE A 25 22.22 24.58 33.52
CA ILE A 25 22.15 23.26 32.87
C ILE A 25 20.72 22.72 32.88
N ASN A 26 20.02 22.81 34.02
CA ASN A 26 18.63 22.37 34.11
C ASN A 26 17.71 23.19 33.18
N GLN A 27 17.88 24.51 33.14
CA GLN A 27 17.13 25.37 32.22
C GLN A 27 17.44 25.08 30.74
N SER A 28 18.68 24.69 30.43
CA SER A 28 19.10 24.25 29.11
C SER A 28 18.41 22.93 28.69
N HIS A 29 18.36 21.95 29.60
CA HIS A 29 17.66 20.69 29.38
C HIS A 29 16.16 20.91 29.17
N GLU A 30 15.52 21.74 29.99
CA GLU A 30 14.10 22.10 29.84
C GLU A 30 13.81 22.68 28.45
N LYS A 31 14.63 23.61 27.96
CA LYS A 31 14.47 24.18 26.60
C LYS A 31 14.54 23.13 25.50
N ILE A 32 15.51 22.20 25.58
CA ILE A 32 15.62 21.11 24.58
C ILE A 32 14.39 20.21 24.68
N ASN A 33 14.00 19.82 25.89
CA ASN A 33 12.86 18.93 26.11
C ASN A 33 11.54 19.55 25.63
N ASP A 34 11.32 20.84 25.89
CA ASP A 34 10.15 21.58 25.40
C ASP A 34 10.12 21.63 23.88
N ALA A 35 11.27 21.90 23.23
CA ALA A 35 11.36 21.92 21.78
C ALA A 35 11.08 20.54 21.17
N LEU A 36 11.66 19.47 21.72
CA LEU A 36 11.38 18.09 21.30
C LEU A 36 9.91 17.71 21.51
N THR A 37 9.34 18.05 22.67
CA THR A 37 7.94 17.81 22.99
C THR A 37 7.02 18.52 21.98
N GLU A 38 7.30 19.79 21.64
CA GLU A 38 6.51 20.53 20.65
C GLU A 38 6.74 19.98 19.22
N TYR A 39 7.95 19.53 18.87
CA TYR A 39 8.25 18.94 17.56
C TYR A 39 7.51 17.61 17.32
N PHE A 40 7.38 16.81 18.38
CA PHE A 40 6.74 15.50 18.35
C PHE A 40 5.29 15.50 18.87
N LYS A 41 4.72 16.68 19.13
CA LYS A 41 3.33 16.87 19.56
C LYS A 41 2.28 16.37 18.58
N LEU A 42 2.57 16.48 17.28
CA LEU A 42 1.71 15.90 16.24
C LEU A 42 2.06 14.43 16.04
N ASP A 43 1.08 13.57 16.29
CA ASP A 43 1.20 12.11 16.14
C ASP A 43 1.57 11.74 14.72
N ARG A 44 2.60 10.90 14.54
CA ARG A 44 3.05 10.47 13.21
C ARG A 44 2.55 9.07 12.92
N GLU A 45 1.92 8.91 11.77
CA GLU A 45 1.52 7.61 11.24
C GLU A 45 2.72 6.88 10.61
N ASN A 46 2.72 5.56 10.70
CA ASN A 46 3.59 4.71 9.90
C ASN A 46 2.76 3.55 9.34
N ILE A 47 2.86 3.36 8.02
CA ILE A 47 2.05 2.38 7.29
C ILE A 47 2.96 1.31 6.69
N HIS A 48 2.70 0.05 7.00
CA HIS A 48 3.37 -1.10 6.41
C HIS A 48 2.41 -1.85 5.47
N LEU A 49 2.90 -2.35 4.33
CA LEU A 49 2.15 -3.25 3.44
C LEU A 49 2.80 -4.64 3.44
N HIS A 50 2.03 -5.65 3.84
CA HIS A 50 2.35 -7.03 3.54
C HIS A 50 1.75 -7.37 2.17
N LEU A 51 2.61 -7.55 1.16
CA LEU A 51 2.21 -7.99 -0.17
C LEU A 51 2.16 -9.51 -0.24
N ASN A 52 1.24 -10.08 -1.04
CA ASN A 52 1.21 -11.52 -1.25
C ASN A 52 2.50 -12.06 -1.89
N LYS A 53 3.14 -11.27 -2.76
CA LYS A 53 4.45 -11.54 -3.37
C LYS A 53 5.06 -10.21 -3.84
N ASN A 54 6.25 -10.22 -4.41
CA ASN A 54 6.89 -9.00 -4.90
C ASN A 54 7.35 -9.05 -6.37
N ILE A 55 7.26 -10.20 -7.03
CA ILE A 55 7.33 -10.29 -8.49
C ILE A 55 5.98 -10.72 -9.07
N PHE A 56 5.43 -9.89 -9.93
CA PHE A 56 4.11 -10.02 -10.52
C PHE A 56 4.19 -10.18 -12.03
N LEU A 57 3.30 -10.98 -12.60
CA LEU A 57 3.01 -10.99 -14.03
C LEU A 57 1.94 -9.93 -14.33
N THR A 58 1.86 -9.44 -15.57
CA THR A 58 0.80 -8.47 -15.96
C THR A 58 -0.63 -9.00 -15.84
N SER A 59 -0.79 -10.33 -15.79
CA SER A 59 -2.06 -11.01 -15.50
C SER A 59 -2.41 -11.08 -14.01
N ASP A 60 -1.47 -10.76 -13.13
CA ASP A 60 -1.69 -10.78 -11.68
C ASP A 60 -2.32 -9.45 -11.21
N GLU A 61 -2.87 -9.49 -10.01
CA GLU A 61 -3.19 -8.30 -9.22
C GLU A 61 -2.22 -8.25 -8.03
N ILE A 62 -1.82 -7.04 -7.63
CA ILE A 62 -1.00 -6.85 -6.43
C ILE A 62 -1.93 -6.89 -5.22
N TRP A 63 -1.91 -7.97 -4.46
CA TRP A 63 -2.70 -8.14 -3.25
C TRP A 63 -1.92 -7.73 -2.01
N PHE A 64 -2.57 -7.05 -1.07
CA PHE A 64 -1.90 -6.60 0.14
C PHE A 64 -2.83 -6.42 1.32
N LYS A 65 -2.22 -6.41 2.51
CA LYS A 65 -2.78 -5.87 3.74
C LYS A 65 -1.89 -4.76 4.26
N GLY A 66 -2.51 -3.66 4.66
CA GLY A 66 -1.88 -2.55 5.33
C GLY A 66 -2.05 -2.61 6.84
N TYR A 67 -0.99 -2.26 7.56
CA TYR A 67 -0.96 -2.09 9.01
C TYR A 67 -0.55 -0.65 9.33
N ILE A 68 -1.22 -0.02 10.28
CA ILE A 68 -1.04 1.40 10.60
C ILE A 68 -0.73 1.53 12.08
N ILE A 69 0.41 2.14 12.41
CA ILE A 69 0.78 2.44 13.80
C ILE A 69 1.02 3.93 14.02
N GLU A 70 0.86 4.33 15.27
CA GLU A 70 1.34 5.60 15.79
C GLU A 70 2.82 5.41 16.15
N LYS A 71 3.72 6.21 15.58
CA LYS A 71 5.16 5.98 15.69
C LYS A 71 5.69 6.02 17.12
N LYS A 72 5.26 7.00 17.91
CA LYS A 72 5.75 7.25 19.27
C LYS A 72 5.42 6.09 20.20
N ASN A 73 4.14 5.74 20.28
CA ASN A 73 3.67 4.67 21.16
C ASN A 73 3.82 3.27 20.54
N LYS A 74 4.09 3.17 19.23
CA LYS A 74 4.23 1.93 18.45
C LYS A 74 2.98 1.05 18.51
N LYS A 75 1.81 1.67 18.68
CA LYS A 75 0.51 1.01 18.80
C LYS A 75 -0.34 1.20 17.55
N PRO A 76 -1.30 0.31 17.27
CA PRO A 76 -2.29 0.51 16.22
C PRO A 76 -2.93 1.90 16.29
N TYR A 77 -2.98 2.61 15.16
CA TYR A 77 -3.53 3.97 15.08
C TYR A 77 -4.89 3.99 14.40
N PHE A 78 -5.94 4.32 15.16
CA PHE A 78 -7.34 4.14 14.73
C PHE A 78 -7.92 5.33 13.96
N LEU A 79 -7.24 6.48 13.97
CA LEU A 79 -7.75 7.72 13.36
C LEU A 79 -7.61 7.74 11.83
N THR A 80 -6.80 6.86 11.26
CA THR A 80 -6.59 6.78 9.82
C THR A 80 -7.73 6.05 9.13
N SER A 81 -8.35 6.71 8.15
CA SER A 81 -9.38 6.07 7.33
C SER A 81 -9.16 6.19 5.82
N ASN A 82 -8.46 7.22 5.35
CA ASN A 82 -8.13 7.39 3.94
C ASN A 82 -6.63 7.14 3.70
N VAL A 83 -6.30 6.03 3.04
CA VAL A 83 -4.92 5.70 2.65
C VAL A 83 -4.78 5.73 1.14
N LEU A 84 -3.81 6.48 0.64
CA LEU A 84 -3.50 6.56 -0.79
C LEU A 84 -2.28 5.71 -1.11
N ILE A 85 -2.37 4.92 -2.18
CA ILE A 85 -1.24 4.18 -2.75
C ILE A 85 -1.02 4.68 -4.17
N SER A 86 0.17 5.23 -4.43
CA SER A 86 0.59 5.65 -5.76
C SER A 86 1.61 4.67 -6.34
N LEU A 87 1.36 4.21 -7.56
CA LEU A 87 2.28 3.38 -8.33
C LEU A 87 3.20 4.28 -9.17
N PHE A 88 4.50 4.06 -9.06
CA PHE A 88 5.55 4.75 -9.81
C PHE A 88 6.35 3.76 -10.66
N ASP A 89 6.80 4.19 -11.83
CA ASP A 89 7.79 3.45 -12.62
C ASP A 89 9.22 3.62 -12.06
N GLU A 90 10.19 2.93 -12.66
CA GLU A 90 11.60 3.01 -12.29
C GLU A 90 12.20 4.42 -12.39
N LYS A 91 11.64 5.26 -13.28
CA LYS A 91 12.07 6.65 -13.49
C LYS A 91 11.45 7.62 -12.48
N GLY A 92 10.57 7.14 -11.59
CA GLY A 92 9.83 7.98 -10.65
C GLY A 92 8.65 8.71 -11.29
N THR A 93 8.18 8.28 -12.45
CA THR A 93 6.94 8.78 -13.07
C THR A 93 5.74 8.13 -12.39
N LYS A 94 4.83 8.94 -11.88
CA LYS A 94 3.58 8.44 -11.27
C LYS A 94 2.64 7.91 -12.35
N ILE A 95 2.24 6.65 -12.23
CA ILE A 95 1.32 5.97 -13.14
C ILE A 95 -0.14 6.24 -12.70
N LYS A 96 -0.46 5.85 -11.46
CA LYS A 96 -1.81 5.97 -10.91
C LYS A 96 -1.79 6.06 -9.39
N THR A 97 -2.79 6.73 -8.82
CA THR A 97 -3.07 6.76 -7.38
C THR A 97 -4.40 6.07 -7.12
N HIS A 98 -4.43 5.22 -6.10
CA HIS A 98 -5.59 4.47 -5.64
C HIS A 98 -5.90 4.88 -4.19
N LEU A 99 -7.17 4.93 -3.83
CA LEU A 99 -7.64 5.29 -2.48
C LEU A 99 -8.24 4.06 -1.81
N PHE A 100 -7.74 3.71 -0.62
CA PHE A 100 -8.20 2.59 0.18
C PHE A 100 -8.79 3.08 1.49
N TYR A 101 -9.83 2.39 1.93
CA TYR A 101 -10.47 2.64 3.21
C TYR A 101 -9.77 1.83 4.29
N ALA A 102 -9.36 2.50 5.37
CA ALA A 102 -8.80 1.89 6.56
C ALA A 102 -9.79 1.97 7.72
N GLU A 103 -9.82 0.89 8.49
CA GLU A 103 -10.62 0.75 9.69
C GLU A 103 -9.83 -0.11 10.69
N ASN A 104 -9.93 0.21 11.98
CA ASN A 104 -9.23 -0.55 13.02
C ASN A 104 -7.72 -0.69 12.77
N SER A 105 -7.09 0.37 12.25
CA SER A 105 -5.65 0.44 11.96
C SER A 105 -5.16 -0.52 10.88
N ILE A 106 -6.08 -1.13 10.13
CA ILE A 106 -5.77 -2.00 9.00
C ILE A 106 -6.54 -1.56 7.77
N PHE A 107 -6.05 -1.98 6.62
CA PHE A 107 -6.80 -1.94 5.37
C PHE A 107 -6.34 -3.06 4.46
N GLU A 108 -7.15 -3.42 3.49
CA GLU A 108 -6.79 -4.43 2.52
C GLU A 108 -7.20 -3.99 1.12
N GLY A 109 -6.62 -4.63 0.12
CA GLY A 109 -7.01 -4.37 -1.24
C GLY A 109 -6.14 -5.06 -2.25
N ASN A 110 -6.44 -4.73 -3.50
CA ASN A 110 -5.72 -5.18 -4.66
C ASN A 110 -5.55 -4.04 -5.66
N ILE A 111 -4.42 -4.05 -6.37
CA ILE A 111 -4.17 -3.15 -7.50
C ILE A 111 -4.10 -4.01 -8.77
N LYS A 112 -5.04 -3.77 -9.69
CA LYS A 112 -5.02 -4.39 -11.02
C LYS A 112 -3.97 -3.71 -11.90
N LEU A 113 -3.09 -4.52 -12.49
CA LEU A 113 -2.07 -4.06 -13.42
C LEU A 113 -2.66 -3.83 -14.82
N ASP A 114 -2.09 -2.87 -15.56
CA ASP A 114 -2.38 -2.69 -16.98
C ASP A 114 -1.68 -3.81 -17.77
N GLU A 115 -2.36 -4.43 -18.74
CA GLU A 115 -1.78 -5.49 -19.56
C GLU A 115 -0.60 -5.01 -20.42
N ASN A 116 -0.53 -3.71 -20.70
CA ASN A 116 0.52 -3.08 -21.52
C ASN A 116 1.66 -2.48 -20.68
N ILE A 117 1.62 -2.61 -19.35
CA ILE A 117 2.76 -2.20 -18.51
C ILE A 117 4.00 -2.97 -18.93
N SER A 118 5.14 -2.29 -19.06
CA SER A 118 6.39 -2.93 -19.48
C SER A 118 7.00 -3.73 -18.34
N THR A 119 7.83 -4.72 -18.69
CA THR A 119 8.69 -5.41 -17.72
C THR A 119 9.65 -4.40 -17.07
N GLY A 120 9.77 -4.42 -15.74
CA GLY A 120 10.66 -3.52 -15.01
C GLY A 120 10.43 -3.45 -13.50
N LYS A 121 11.16 -2.53 -12.84
CA LYS A 121 10.99 -2.19 -11.42
C LYS A 121 9.92 -1.10 -11.26
N TYR A 122 9.09 -1.25 -10.24
CA TYR A 122 8.02 -0.32 -9.89
C TYR A 122 7.98 -0.09 -8.39
N TYR A 123 7.37 1.00 -7.97
CA TYR A 123 7.32 1.38 -6.56
C TYR A 123 5.92 1.77 -6.12
N LEU A 124 5.48 1.22 -4.99
CA LEU A 124 4.24 1.60 -4.32
C LEU A 124 4.57 2.59 -3.20
N GLN A 125 4.19 3.85 -3.37
CA GLN A 125 4.29 4.87 -2.32
C GLN A 125 2.94 4.98 -1.59
N VAL A 126 2.96 4.71 -0.29
CA VAL A 126 1.79 4.68 0.60
C VAL A 126 1.82 5.90 1.51
N PHE A 127 0.76 6.68 1.52
CA PHE A 127 0.68 7.91 2.29
C PHE A 127 -0.76 8.30 2.67
N THR A 128 -0.88 9.22 3.62
CA THR A 128 -2.12 9.93 3.95
C THR A 128 -1.96 11.42 3.65
N ASN A 129 -3.06 12.16 3.61
CA ASN A 129 -2.99 13.62 3.51
C ASN A 129 -2.29 14.25 4.73
N TYR A 130 -2.49 13.66 5.91
CA TYR A 130 -1.97 14.17 7.18
C TYR A 130 -0.43 14.12 7.25
N MET A 131 0.20 13.13 6.60
CA MET A 131 1.65 13.03 6.49
C MET A 131 2.33 14.25 5.82
N ASN A 132 1.58 15.08 5.08
CA ASN A 132 2.11 16.32 4.50
C ASN A 132 2.45 17.41 5.54
N ASN A 133 2.05 17.24 6.81
CA ASN A 133 2.38 18.18 7.89
C ASN A 133 3.86 18.14 8.32
N PHE A 134 4.57 17.05 8.02
CA PHE A 134 5.91 16.81 8.54
C PHE A 134 7.01 17.26 7.57
N SER A 135 8.17 17.62 8.09
CA SER A 135 9.34 18.02 7.28
C SER A 135 10.09 16.79 6.73
N GLU A 136 9.95 15.65 7.40
CA GLU A 136 10.44 14.34 7.01
C GLU A 136 9.50 13.65 6.02
N ASN A 137 10.02 12.72 5.22
CA ASN A 137 9.17 11.86 4.39
C ASN A 137 8.58 10.73 5.23
N GLU A 138 7.31 10.88 5.63
CA GLU A 138 6.58 9.87 6.42
C GLU A 138 5.81 8.85 5.59
N SER A 139 5.92 8.89 4.26
CA SER A 139 5.40 7.83 3.40
C SER A 139 6.26 6.56 3.45
N SER A 140 5.62 5.42 3.17
CA SER A 140 6.31 4.14 2.98
C SER A 140 6.42 3.81 1.50
N VAL A 141 7.56 3.27 1.07
CA VAL A 141 7.79 2.89 -0.33
C VAL A 141 8.22 1.43 -0.43
N PHE A 142 7.46 0.64 -1.19
CA PHE A 142 7.69 -0.78 -1.46
C PHE A 142 8.12 -0.98 -2.92
N GLU A 143 9.19 -1.72 -3.16
CA GLU A 143 9.59 -2.13 -4.51
C GLU A 143 8.79 -3.37 -4.93
N VAL A 144 8.29 -3.37 -6.16
CA VAL A 144 7.70 -4.53 -6.82
C VAL A 144 8.29 -4.66 -8.21
N LYS A 145 8.45 -5.90 -8.69
CA LYS A 145 8.94 -6.17 -10.04
C LYS A 145 7.79 -6.71 -10.87
N ILE A 146 7.60 -6.18 -12.07
CA ILE A 146 6.52 -6.60 -12.98
C ILE A 146 7.16 -7.21 -14.22
N ILE A 147 6.68 -8.38 -14.64
CA ILE A 147 7.05 -9.07 -15.87
C ILE A 147 5.87 -9.02 -16.82
N ASN A 148 6.09 -8.54 -18.03
CA ASN A 148 5.15 -8.64 -19.14
C ASN A 148 5.57 -9.77 -20.08
N PRO A 149 4.87 -10.92 -20.08
CA PRO A 149 5.21 -12.03 -20.97
C PRO A 149 5.16 -11.68 -22.47
N LYS A 150 4.53 -10.56 -22.85
CA LYS A 150 4.35 -10.12 -24.25
C LYS A 150 5.48 -9.23 -24.77
N ASP A 151 6.29 -8.63 -23.90
CA ASP A 151 7.29 -7.64 -24.34
C ASP A 151 8.67 -8.23 -24.62
N GLY A 152 8.86 -9.53 -24.33
CA GLY A 152 10.12 -10.24 -24.56
C GLY A 152 11.29 -9.74 -23.71
N LYS A 153 11.04 -8.85 -22.75
CA LYS A 153 12.06 -8.34 -21.84
C LYS A 153 12.12 -9.23 -20.60
N THR A 154 13.29 -9.28 -20.01
CA THR A 154 13.52 -9.93 -18.73
C THR A 154 13.78 -8.88 -17.69
N ILE A 155 13.34 -9.11 -16.45
CA ILE A 155 13.84 -8.30 -15.34
C ILE A 155 15.35 -8.61 -15.24
N PRO A 156 16.24 -7.59 -15.33
CA PRO A 156 17.66 -7.80 -15.07
C PRO A 156 17.79 -8.45 -13.69
N ASN A 157 18.56 -9.53 -13.58
CA ASN A 157 18.77 -10.14 -12.27
C ASN A 157 19.61 -9.20 -11.41
N SER A 158 18.91 -8.31 -10.71
CA SER A 158 19.52 -7.28 -9.89
C SER A 158 20.20 -7.85 -8.66
N SER A 159 20.11 -9.16 -8.39
CA SER A 159 20.82 -9.80 -7.27
C SER A 159 22.21 -10.30 -7.67
N ILE A 160 22.55 -10.25 -8.97
CA ILE A 160 23.92 -10.52 -9.43
C ILE A 160 24.75 -9.25 -9.26
N VAL A 161 25.79 -9.35 -8.44
CA VAL A 161 26.72 -8.26 -8.19
C VAL A 161 27.42 -7.83 -9.49
N ASN A 162 27.34 -6.54 -9.83
CA ASN A 162 28.10 -5.97 -10.92
C ASN A 162 29.41 -5.34 -10.44
N LEU A 163 30.53 -6.02 -10.68
CA LEU A 163 31.86 -5.56 -10.24
C LEU A 163 32.36 -4.30 -10.97
N LYS A 164 31.83 -3.99 -12.16
CA LYS A 164 32.26 -2.78 -12.91
C LYS A 164 31.74 -1.49 -12.29
N THR A 165 30.72 -1.59 -11.44
CA THR A 165 30.04 -0.45 -10.82
C THR A 165 30.11 -0.48 -9.31
N LEU A 166 31.15 -1.13 -8.81
CA LEU A 166 31.47 -1.20 -7.40
C LEU A 166 31.64 0.19 -6.82
N LYS A 167 31.04 0.40 -5.66
CA LYS A 167 31.13 1.61 -4.85
C LYS A 167 31.58 1.22 -3.45
N THR A 168 32.66 1.83 -3.00
CA THR A 168 33.15 1.71 -1.62
C THR A 168 32.92 3.03 -0.90
N GLU A 169 32.27 2.97 0.26
CA GLU A 169 31.98 4.15 1.07
C GLU A 169 32.51 3.94 2.50
N PHE A 170 33.11 4.98 3.07
CA PHE A 170 33.67 4.98 4.42
C PHE A 170 32.91 5.93 5.32
N PHE A 171 32.58 5.46 6.52
CA PHE A 171 31.77 6.18 7.50
C PHE A 171 32.51 6.22 8.85
N PRO A 172 33.27 7.30 9.11
CA PRO A 172 33.90 7.52 10.40
C PRO A 172 32.85 7.66 11.50
N GLU A 173 33.07 7.00 12.64
CA GLU A 173 32.16 7.11 13.78
C GLU A 173 32.08 8.56 14.28
N GLY A 174 30.87 9.03 14.61
CA GLY A 174 30.68 10.45 14.97
C GLY A 174 30.69 11.42 13.79
N ASN A 175 30.81 10.91 12.54
CA ASN A 175 31.02 11.68 11.30
C ASN A 175 32.33 12.47 11.24
N VAL A 176 33.30 12.17 12.12
CA VAL A 176 34.61 12.83 12.16
C VAL A 176 35.70 11.77 12.17
N PHE A 177 36.60 11.82 11.18
CA PHE A 177 37.83 11.02 11.18
C PHE A 177 38.96 11.88 11.73
N LEU A 178 39.41 11.64 12.96
CA LEU A 178 40.23 12.60 13.72
C LEU A 178 41.71 12.21 13.79
N GLU A 179 42.59 13.16 13.46
CA GLU A 179 44.05 13.03 13.65
C GLU A 179 44.43 12.87 15.13
N GLY A 180 45.44 12.03 15.41
CA GLY A 180 46.04 11.85 16.72
C GLY A 180 45.24 10.98 17.69
N THR A 181 44.25 10.24 17.18
CA THR A 181 43.32 9.44 18.00
C THR A 181 43.06 8.07 17.39
N SER A 182 42.46 7.17 18.17
CA SER A 182 41.85 5.95 17.65
C SER A 182 40.56 6.30 16.90
N ASN A 183 40.31 5.69 15.75
CA ASN A 183 39.09 5.94 14.96
C ASN A 183 38.45 4.62 14.54
N THR A 184 37.15 4.46 14.80
CA THR A 184 36.35 3.40 14.20
C THR A 184 35.79 3.90 12.88
N ILE A 185 35.96 3.13 11.80
CA ILE A 185 35.42 3.47 10.48
C ILE A 185 34.63 2.27 9.98
N ALA A 186 33.36 2.50 9.64
CA ALA A 186 32.58 1.52 8.92
C ALA A 186 32.82 1.64 7.41
N VAL A 187 32.78 0.51 6.72
CA VAL A 187 32.93 0.41 5.27
C VAL A 187 31.70 -0.27 4.69
N LYS A 188 31.16 0.29 3.61
CA LYS A 188 30.11 -0.32 2.79
C LYS A 188 30.67 -0.56 1.40
N ILE A 189 30.65 -1.81 0.96
CA ILE A 189 31.04 -2.21 -0.40
C ILE A 189 29.82 -2.79 -1.08
N SER A 190 29.32 -2.10 -2.10
CA SER A 190 28.17 -2.55 -2.87
C SER A 190 28.27 -2.16 -4.34
N ASP A 191 27.50 -2.80 -5.21
CA ASP A 191 27.34 -2.31 -6.57
C ASP A 191 26.34 -1.14 -6.66
N CYS A 192 26.12 -0.60 -7.85
CA CYS A 192 25.14 0.47 -8.07
C CYS A 192 23.68 0.08 -7.86
N ASN A 193 23.35 -1.22 -7.78
CA ASN A 193 22.03 -1.73 -7.41
C ASN A 193 21.87 -1.85 -5.89
N GLY A 194 22.95 -1.63 -5.12
CA GLY A 194 22.96 -1.75 -3.67
C GLY A 194 23.24 -3.16 -3.15
N ASN A 195 23.63 -4.10 -4.03
CA ASN A 195 23.99 -5.45 -3.61
C ASN A 195 25.29 -5.42 -2.84
N GLY A 196 25.26 -5.96 -1.63
CA GLY A 196 26.42 -6.10 -0.77
C GLY A 196 27.48 -7.04 -1.34
N ILE A 197 28.75 -6.71 -1.06
CA ILE A 197 29.89 -7.53 -1.48
C ILE A 197 30.70 -7.94 -0.25
N SER A 198 30.79 -9.26 -0.01
CA SER A 198 31.61 -9.80 1.07
C SER A 198 33.08 -9.86 0.68
N VAL A 199 33.92 -9.26 1.51
CA VAL A 199 35.38 -9.21 1.40
C VAL A 199 35.94 -9.81 2.67
N LYS A 200 36.84 -10.79 2.55
CA LYS A 200 37.46 -11.46 3.72
C LYS A 200 38.79 -10.83 4.12
N ASP A 201 39.62 -10.47 3.14
CA ASP A 201 41.01 -10.06 3.34
C ASP A 201 41.22 -8.63 2.82
N GLY A 202 40.58 -7.65 3.46
CA GLY A 202 40.81 -6.24 3.20
C GLY A 202 41.91 -5.67 4.09
N GLU A 203 42.76 -4.81 3.54
CA GLU A 203 43.87 -4.15 4.22
C GLU A 203 43.69 -2.63 4.15
N ILE A 204 44.08 -1.92 5.20
CA ILE A 204 44.22 -0.45 5.20
C ILE A 204 45.71 -0.14 5.17
N LEU A 205 46.16 0.55 4.14
CA LEU A 205 47.56 0.92 3.92
C LEU A 205 47.77 2.42 4.12
N ASN A 206 48.95 2.79 4.62
CA ASN A 206 49.42 4.17 4.61
C ASN A 206 50.07 4.56 3.25
N PRO A 207 50.48 5.82 3.05
CA PRO A 207 51.16 6.25 1.82
C PRO A 207 52.49 5.52 1.54
N LYS A 208 53.11 4.92 2.56
CA LYS A 208 54.34 4.12 2.42
C LYS A 208 54.08 2.67 1.99
N GLY A 209 52.81 2.26 1.89
CA GLY A 209 52.42 0.89 1.57
C GLY A 209 52.45 -0.08 2.76
N GLU A 210 52.60 0.42 3.99
CA GLU A 210 52.59 -0.39 5.20
C GLU A 210 51.14 -0.66 5.65
N THR A 211 50.83 -1.90 5.98
CA THR A 211 49.51 -2.29 6.51
C THR A 211 49.32 -1.77 7.93
N ILE A 212 48.28 -0.95 8.12
CA ILE A 212 47.90 -0.35 9.40
C ILE A 212 46.90 -1.24 10.15
N THR A 213 45.91 -1.77 9.44
CA THR A 213 44.88 -2.66 10.01
C THR A 213 44.19 -3.44 8.89
N ASN A 214 43.39 -4.44 9.26
CA ASN A 214 42.64 -5.27 8.33
C ASN A 214 41.14 -5.10 8.55
N PHE A 215 40.34 -5.42 7.53
CA PHE A 215 38.89 -5.40 7.60
C PHE A 215 38.27 -6.53 6.78
N SER A 216 37.04 -6.87 7.14
CA SER A 216 36.20 -7.79 6.38
C SER A 216 34.76 -7.25 6.33
N THR A 217 34.02 -7.58 5.28
CA THR A 217 32.60 -7.23 5.14
C THR A 217 31.71 -8.47 5.13
N ASN A 218 30.51 -8.32 5.71
CA ASN A 218 29.48 -9.36 5.71
C ASN A 218 28.84 -9.54 4.32
N ALA A 219 27.86 -10.45 4.21
CA ALA A 219 27.14 -10.71 2.96
C ALA A 219 26.39 -9.48 2.40
N LEU A 220 26.03 -8.53 3.27
CA LEU A 220 25.39 -7.26 2.90
C LEU A 220 26.41 -6.17 2.57
N GLY A 221 27.72 -6.49 2.56
CA GLY A 221 28.77 -5.56 2.20
C GLY A 221 29.20 -4.59 3.29
N TYR A 222 28.73 -4.79 4.52
CA TYR A 222 29.08 -3.93 5.67
C TYR A 222 30.22 -4.54 6.48
N GLY A 223 31.20 -3.72 6.81
CA GLY A 223 32.30 -4.05 7.72
C GLY A 223 32.71 -2.82 8.54
N LYS A 224 33.62 -3.01 9.50
CA LYS A 224 34.26 -1.90 10.20
C LYS A 224 35.66 -2.29 10.65
N PHE A 225 36.51 -1.30 10.84
CA PHE A 225 37.88 -1.45 11.33
C PHE A 225 38.27 -0.29 12.23
N GLU A 226 39.34 -0.47 12.99
CA GLU A 226 39.90 0.55 13.86
C GLU A 226 41.31 0.93 13.39
N ILE A 227 41.55 2.24 13.25
CA ILE A 227 42.89 2.80 13.04
C ILE A 227 43.36 3.39 14.37
N THR A 228 44.43 2.84 14.93
CA THR A 228 45.05 3.35 16.15
C THR A 228 46.05 4.45 15.81
N GLN A 229 45.96 5.60 16.48
CA GLN A 229 46.90 6.74 16.30
C GLN A 229 46.95 7.25 14.86
N THR A 230 45.80 7.70 14.35
CA THR A 230 45.67 8.31 13.02
C THR A 230 46.65 9.46 12.84
N LYS A 231 47.35 9.51 11.70
CA LYS A 231 48.23 10.62 11.30
C LYS A 231 47.57 11.44 10.21
N SER A 232 48.04 12.66 9.96
CA SER A 232 47.62 13.49 8.82
C SER A 232 48.18 12.95 7.49
N GLU A 233 47.70 11.76 7.11
CA GLU A 233 48.11 11.00 5.93
C GLU A 233 46.87 10.50 5.18
N LEU A 234 46.98 10.31 3.87
CA LEU A 234 45.90 9.76 3.04
C LEU A 234 45.98 8.23 3.02
N TYR A 235 45.20 7.59 3.87
CA TYR A 235 45.07 6.13 3.91
C TYR A 235 44.29 5.59 2.70
N LYS A 236 44.54 4.33 2.34
CA LYS A 236 43.77 3.62 1.32
C LYS A 236 43.37 2.23 1.79
N ALA A 237 42.16 1.81 1.45
CA ALA A 237 41.73 0.43 1.56
C ALA A 237 42.16 -0.33 0.30
N VAL A 238 42.67 -1.54 0.49
CA VAL A 238 43.10 -2.45 -0.56
C VAL A 238 42.47 -3.81 -0.31
N PHE A 239 41.77 -4.34 -1.30
CA PHE A 239 41.14 -5.65 -1.20
C PHE A 239 41.05 -6.31 -2.58
N LYS A 240 40.74 -7.61 -2.60
CA LYS A 240 40.57 -8.38 -3.83
C LYS A 240 39.14 -8.86 -4.00
N ILE A 241 38.65 -8.80 -5.23
CA ILE A 241 37.41 -9.47 -5.65
C ILE A 241 37.68 -10.20 -6.95
N ASN A 242 37.44 -11.51 -7.00
CA ASN A 242 37.72 -12.36 -8.16
C ASN A 242 39.13 -12.11 -8.72
N ASP A 243 40.13 -12.11 -7.84
CA ASP A 243 41.55 -11.82 -8.13
C ASP A 243 41.87 -10.42 -8.66
N THR A 244 40.86 -9.55 -8.81
CA THR A 244 41.05 -8.15 -9.18
C THR A 244 41.34 -7.34 -7.92
N LYS A 245 42.49 -6.66 -7.91
CA LYS A 245 42.88 -5.74 -6.85
C LYS A 245 42.12 -4.42 -6.98
N ILE A 246 41.47 -3.98 -5.91
CA ILE A 246 40.76 -2.72 -5.83
C ILE A 246 41.43 -1.87 -4.75
N GLU A 247 41.62 -0.58 -5.04
CA GLU A 247 42.18 0.40 -4.11
C GLU A 247 41.27 1.61 -4.01
N GLU A 248 40.85 1.96 -2.79
CA GLU A 248 39.94 3.07 -2.52
C GLU A 248 40.48 3.97 -1.42
N LYS A 249 40.41 5.28 -1.62
CA LYS A 249 40.96 6.27 -0.69
C LYS A 249 39.99 6.51 0.45
N LEU A 250 40.51 6.54 1.68
CA LEU A 250 39.73 6.98 2.84
C LEU A 250 39.61 8.52 2.83
N PRO A 251 38.61 9.09 3.51
CA PRO A 251 38.57 10.52 3.80
C PRO A 251 39.86 10.98 4.49
N PHE A 252 40.25 12.24 4.28
CA PHE A 252 41.41 12.80 4.95
C PHE A 252 41.09 13.07 6.43
N PRO A 253 41.99 12.73 7.39
CA PRO A 253 41.76 13.01 8.80
C PRO A 253 41.66 14.51 9.10
N GLU A 254 40.65 14.90 9.87
CA GLU A 254 40.46 16.24 10.40
C GLU A 254 41.46 16.52 11.53
N SER A 255 41.95 17.76 11.60
CA SER A 255 42.97 18.17 12.58
C SER A 255 42.39 18.56 13.95
N SER A 256 41.07 18.74 14.06
CA SER A 256 40.34 19.07 15.29
C SER A 256 38.92 18.51 15.24
N GLY A 257 38.35 18.16 16.40
CA GLY A 257 36.99 17.63 16.46
C GLY A 257 36.77 16.71 17.65
N ILE A 258 35.61 16.05 17.65
CA ILE A 258 35.26 14.99 18.61
C ILE A 258 34.74 13.80 17.83
N THR A 259 35.16 12.60 18.22
CA THR A 259 34.68 11.33 17.68
C THR A 259 34.20 10.39 18.79
N PHE A 260 33.48 9.33 18.41
CA PHE A 260 32.92 8.34 19.31
C PHE A 260 33.55 6.95 19.12
N SER A 261 33.40 6.12 20.14
CA SER A 261 33.46 4.67 20.01
C SER A 261 32.38 4.08 20.91
N ALA A 262 31.28 3.63 20.30
CA ALA A 262 30.15 3.04 20.99
C ALA A 262 30.21 1.50 20.95
N ASN A 263 29.87 0.87 22.07
CA ASN A 263 29.69 -0.57 22.18
C ASN A 263 28.43 -0.85 23.02
N ASN A 264 27.39 -1.34 22.34
CA ASN A 264 26.08 -1.67 22.90
C ASN A 264 25.76 -3.17 22.83
N TYR A 265 26.70 -4.01 22.39
CA TYR A 265 26.48 -5.44 22.12
C TYR A 265 27.31 -6.38 23.01
N THR A 266 28.37 -5.89 23.66
CA THR A 266 29.28 -6.73 24.45
C THR A 266 28.73 -7.03 25.83
N PHE A 267 28.29 -5.98 26.54
CA PHE A 267 27.80 -6.04 27.91
C PHE A 267 26.28 -6.01 27.94
N GLU A 268 25.68 -6.91 28.70
CA GLU A 268 24.24 -6.86 28.92
C GLU A 268 23.88 -5.62 29.76
N ASN A 269 22.73 -5.03 29.41
CA ASN A 269 22.12 -3.91 30.12
C ASN A 269 22.95 -2.62 30.21
N LYS A 270 24.04 -2.49 29.45
CA LYS A 270 24.90 -1.32 29.46
C LYS A 270 25.39 -0.99 28.06
N THR A 271 25.40 0.29 27.74
CA THR A 271 26.10 0.82 26.57
C THR A 271 27.35 1.56 27.03
N THR A 272 28.52 1.19 26.52
CA THR A 272 29.74 1.94 26.76
C THR A 272 30.00 2.89 25.60
N LEU A 273 30.18 4.17 25.90
CA LEU A 273 30.50 5.20 24.93
C LEU A 273 31.82 5.85 25.32
N LYS A 274 32.84 5.71 24.48
CA LYS A 274 34.08 6.45 24.61
C LYS A 274 34.02 7.69 23.72
N ILE A 275 34.17 8.87 24.32
CA ILE A 275 34.23 10.16 23.61
C ILE A 275 35.68 10.58 23.54
N LYS A 276 36.16 10.94 22.35
CA LYS A 276 37.57 11.18 22.05
C LYS A 276 37.76 12.51 21.32
N THR A 277 38.79 13.26 21.70
CA THR A 277 39.29 14.49 21.05
C THR A 277 40.80 14.33 20.86
N ASN A 278 41.48 15.30 20.24
CA ASN A 278 42.94 15.31 20.14
C ASN A 278 43.54 16.49 20.92
N SER A 279 44.87 16.53 21.04
CA SER A 279 45.55 17.60 21.79
C SER A 279 45.31 18.99 21.21
N LYS A 280 45.06 19.13 19.89
CA LYS A 280 44.78 20.42 19.24
C LYS A 280 43.39 20.95 19.60
N SER A 281 42.40 20.07 19.74
CA SER A 281 41.01 20.43 20.09
C SER A 281 40.67 20.30 21.57
N LEU A 282 41.56 19.73 22.39
CA LEU A 282 41.31 19.58 23.82
C LEU A 282 41.08 20.93 24.50
N ASP A 283 41.87 21.96 24.18
CA ASP A 283 41.72 23.29 24.78
C ASP A 283 40.38 23.96 24.46
N GLN A 284 39.80 23.64 23.30
CA GLN A 284 38.48 24.12 22.90
C GLN A 284 37.36 23.47 23.72
N TYR A 285 37.51 22.22 24.14
CA TYR A 285 36.43 21.44 24.76
C TYR A 285 36.61 21.17 26.27
N LYS A 286 37.82 21.27 26.81
CA LYS A 286 38.12 20.88 28.22
C LYS A 286 37.38 21.72 29.26
N ASN A 287 37.12 22.99 28.95
CA ASN A 287 36.45 23.93 29.84
C ASN A 287 35.00 24.25 29.40
N GLU A 288 34.53 23.65 28.31
CA GLU A 288 33.20 23.88 27.79
C GLU A 288 32.27 22.75 28.24
N PRO A 289 31.15 23.05 28.93
CA PRO A 289 30.20 22.02 29.32
C PRO A 289 29.52 21.46 28.06
N LEU A 290 29.72 20.17 27.82
CA LEU A 290 29.03 19.43 26.77
C LEU A 290 27.94 18.58 27.39
N THR A 291 26.90 18.28 26.61
CA THR A 291 25.83 17.38 27.05
C THR A 291 25.62 16.30 26.01
N LEU A 292 25.62 15.05 26.44
CA LEU A 292 25.16 13.93 25.63
C LEU A 292 23.64 13.82 25.78
N VAL A 293 22.93 14.05 24.69
CA VAL A 293 21.47 13.89 24.58
C VAL A 293 21.20 12.55 23.89
N ILE A 294 20.51 11.66 24.58
CA ILE A 294 20.00 10.40 24.02
C ILE A 294 18.54 10.65 23.68
N GLN A 295 18.18 10.51 22.41
CA GLN A 295 16.86 10.90 21.91
C GLN A 295 16.21 9.77 21.09
N GLN A 296 14.92 9.57 21.32
CA GLN A 296 14.02 8.82 20.46
C GLN A 296 12.63 9.48 20.51
N ASP A 297 12.14 9.96 19.37
CA ASP A 297 10.90 10.74 19.30
C ASP A 297 10.92 11.93 20.30
N ASP A 298 9.90 12.10 21.15
CA ASP A 298 9.87 13.13 22.18
C ASP A 298 10.66 12.79 23.44
N TYR A 299 11.06 11.52 23.62
CA TYR A 299 11.85 11.11 24.77
C TYR A 299 13.29 11.61 24.65
N SER A 300 13.80 12.15 25.75
CA SER A 300 15.18 12.58 25.88
C SER A 300 15.76 12.19 27.24
N SER A 301 17.04 11.82 27.23
CA SER A 301 17.86 11.62 28.43
C SER A 301 19.15 12.42 28.28
N TYR A 302 19.58 13.05 29.37
CA TYR A 302 20.71 13.97 29.38
C TYR A 302 21.84 13.44 30.26
N VAL A 303 23.07 13.42 29.73
CA VAL A 303 24.27 13.05 30.47
C VAL A 303 25.30 14.17 30.32
N PRO A 304 25.57 14.93 31.40
CA PRO A 304 26.62 15.95 31.38
C PRO A 304 27.98 15.34 31.04
N PHE A 305 28.76 16.02 30.21
CA PHE A 305 30.04 15.55 29.73
C PHE A 305 31.10 16.67 29.74
N SER A 306 32.30 16.33 30.19
CA SER A 306 33.50 17.14 30.05
C SER A 306 34.73 16.24 30.00
N PHE A 307 35.77 16.71 29.30
CA PHE A 307 37.07 16.06 29.35
C PHE A 307 37.75 16.37 30.68
N LYS A 308 38.04 15.34 31.48
CA LYS A 308 38.67 15.48 32.80
C LYS A 308 40.19 15.36 32.69
N ASP A 309 40.90 16.02 33.59
CA ASP A 309 42.35 15.83 33.82
C ASP A 309 43.23 16.01 32.56
N ASN A 310 42.83 16.92 31.65
CA ASN A 310 43.46 17.09 30.33
C ASN A 310 43.55 15.79 29.50
N ASN A 311 42.67 14.83 29.75
CA ASN A 311 42.60 13.60 28.99
C ASN A 311 41.88 13.84 27.66
N THR A 312 42.42 13.25 26.59
CA THR A 312 41.84 13.31 25.24
C THR A 312 40.77 12.25 25.03
N GLU A 313 40.61 11.29 25.95
CA GLU A 313 39.57 10.25 25.89
C GLU A 313 38.84 10.13 27.23
N GLN A 314 37.52 9.97 27.19
CA GLN A 314 36.72 9.74 28.38
C GLN A 314 35.68 8.64 28.10
N LEU A 315 35.62 7.63 28.97
CA LEU A 315 34.66 6.54 28.88
C LEU A 315 33.42 6.84 29.73
N LEU A 316 32.25 6.66 29.14
CA LEU A 316 30.95 6.69 29.79
C LEU A 316 30.35 5.29 29.78
N ALA A 317 29.84 4.83 30.93
CA ALA A 317 29.03 3.63 31.03
C ALA A 317 27.57 4.07 31.25
N LEU A 318 26.75 3.91 30.22
CA LEU A 318 25.36 4.34 30.19
C LEU A 318 24.46 3.14 30.52
N PRO A 319 23.64 3.20 31.59
CA PRO A 319 22.72 2.12 31.88
C PRO A 319 21.59 2.07 30.85
N ASN A 320 20.96 0.90 30.73
CA ASN A 320 19.90 0.69 29.75
C ASN A 320 18.65 1.55 29.98
N GLU A 321 18.44 2.11 31.17
CA GLU A 321 17.29 2.98 31.46
C GLU A 321 17.33 4.29 30.68
N ASN A 322 18.52 4.75 30.25
CA ASN A 322 18.66 5.97 29.44
C ASN A 322 18.15 5.83 28.00
N PHE A 323 17.82 4.62 27.57
CA PHE A 323 17.46 4.32 26.19
C PHE A 323 16.06 3.72 26.11
N LEU A 324 15.29 4.16 25.13
CA LEU A 324 14.06 3.48 24.75
C LEU A 324 14.36 2.29 23.82
N ASN A 325 13.43 1.36 23.70
CA ASN A 325 13.59 0.18 22.85
C ASN A 325 13.58 0.57 21.35
N GLY A 326 14.53 0.06 20.58
CA GLY A 326 14.69 0.36 19.15
C GLY A 326 15.84 1.33 18.87
N ILE A 327 15.69 2.13 17.81
CA ILE A 327 16.70 3.11 17.38
C ILE A 327 16.71 4.32 18.32
N ASN A 328 17.89 4.66 18.83
CA ASN A 328 18.16 5.86 19.63
C ASN A 328 19.26 6.66 18.95
N THR A 329 19.13 7.98 18.90
CA THR A 329 20.16 8.88 18.39
C THR A 329 20.84 9.60 19.54
N LEU A 330 22.17 9.58 19.54
CA LEU A 330 23.04 10.19 20.52
C LEU A 330 23.61 11.46 19.91
N TYR A 331 23.30 12.60 20.50
CA TYR A 331 23.83 13.90 20.11
C TYR A 331 24.75 14.41 21.21
N LEU A 332 26.00 14.73 20.88
CA LEU A 332 26.85 15.53 21.76
C LEU A 332 26.66 16.99 21.36
N VAL A 333 26.20 17.81 22.29
CA VAL A 333 25.88 19.23 22.04
C VAL A 333 26.69 20.15 22.94
N ASP A 334 26.96 21.36 22.45
CA ASP A 334 27.57 22.43 23.22
C ASP A 334 26.54 23.24 24.03
N LYS A 335 27.02 24.24 24.78
CA LYS A 335 26.18 25.16 25.57
C LYS A 335 25.14 25.96 24.75
N ASN A 336 25.35 26.08 23.44
CA ASN A 336 24.44 26.75 22.51
C ASN A 336 23.50 25.76 21.80
N HIS A 337 23.47 24.50 22.26
CA HIS A 337 22.70 23.39 21.69
C HIS A 337 23.13 23.01 20.27
N LYS A 338 24.32 23.42 19.84
CA LYS A 338 24.85 23.03 18.54
C LYS A 338 25.38 21.60 18.63
N LYS A 339 24.94 20.77 17.68
CA LYS A 339 25.44 19.40 17.53
C LYS A 339 26.92 19.39 17.16
N VAL A 340 27.74 18.74 17.97
CA VAL A 340 29.17 18.52 17.78
C VAL A 340 29.43 17.15 17.16
N ALA A 341 28.76 16.10 17.64
CA ALA A 341 28.87 14.75 17.12
C ALA A 341 27.53 14.01 17.19
N GLU A 342 27.36 12.97 16.36
CA GLU A 342 26.14 12.17 16.27
C GLU A 342 26.45 10.68 16.18
N ARG A 343 25.64 9.85 16.85
CA ARG A 343 25.71 8.39 16.72
C ARG A 343 24.33 7.76 16.85
N ILE A 344 24.01 6.81 15.99
CA ILE A 344 22.75 6.05 16.05
C ILE A 344 23.03 4.67 16.63
N ILE A 345 22.30 4.23 17.66
CA ILE A 345 22.42 2.87 18.20
C ILE A 345 21.07 2.18 18.26
N TYR A 346 21.09 0.86 18.40
CA TYR A 346 19.88 0.06 18.59
C TYR A 346 19.87 -0.60 19.97
N LYS A 347 18.79 -0.38 20.73
CA LYS A 347 18.45 -1.14 21.92
C LYS A 347 17.49 -2.27 21.55
N PRO A 348 17.88 -3.55 21.73
CA PRO A 348 17.05 -4.67 21.32
C PRO A 348 15.71 -4.74 22.06
N LEU A 349 14.66 -5.09 21.32
CA LEU A 349 13.38 -5.47 21.89
C LEU A 349 13.40 -6.95 22.29
N LYS A 350 12.88 -7.26 23.48
CA LYS A 350 12.66 -8.65 23.91
C LYS A 350 11.25 -9.07 23.48
N PHE A 351 11.11 -9.77 22.36
CA PHE A 351 9.88 -10.48 22.02
C PHE A 351 10.19 -11.79 21.29
N GLU A 352 9.41 -12.83 21.59
CA GLU A 352 9.48 -14.14 20.96
C GLU A 352 8.81 -14.11 19.59
N ARG A 353 9.42 -14.79 18.62
CA ARG A 353 9.10 -14.65 17.18
C ARG A 353 8.62 -15.95 16.54
N ASN A 354 8.42 -16.99 17.33
CA ASN A 354 8.14 -18.30 16.78
C ASN A 354 6.67 -18.44 16.42
N ILE A 355 6.42 -18.80 15.17
CA ILE A 355 5.14 -19.36 14.73
C ILE A 355 5.34 -20.82 14.42
N ASP A 356 4.61 -21.67 15.13
CA ASP A 356 4.49 -23.08 14.77
C ASP A 356 3.29 -23.27 13.86
N LEU A 357 3.45 -24.02 12.77
CA LEU A 357 2.38 -24.34 11.82
C LEU A 357 2.19 -25.85 11.72
N LYS A 358 0.93 -26.29 11.70
CA LYS A 358 0.56 -27.71 11.56
C LYS A 358 -0.65 -27.86 10.66
N VAL A 359 -0.60 -28.85 9.77
CA VAL A 359 -1.78 -29.26 8.99
C VAL A 359 -2.70 -30.06 9.90
N ILE A 360 -3.92 -29.57 10.13
CA ILE A 360 -4.89 -30.20 11.04
C ILE A 360 -5.97 -31.00 10.31
N ARG A 361 -6.25 -30.65 9.05
CA ARG A 361 -7.26 -31.34 8.26
C ARG A 361 -6.95 -31.22 6.77
N LYS A 362 -7.02 -32.34 6.05
CA LYS A 362 -6.91 -32.41 4.59
C LYS A 362 -8.22 -32.91 4.01
N GLN A 363 -8.79 -32.15 3.07
CA GLN A 363 -9.95 -32.51 2.28
C GLN A 363 -9.56 -32.53 0.79
N ASN A 364 -10.46 -33.00 -0.08
CA ASN A 364 -10.18 -33.12 -1.51
C ASN A 364 -9.92 -31.75 -2.17
N ASP A 365 -10.57 -30.69 -1.69
CA ASP A 365 -10.52 -29.34 -2.25
C ASP A 365 -9.80 -28.32 -1.36
N SER A 366 -9.61 -28.62 -0.07
CA SER A 366 -9.04 -27.69 0.91
C SER A 366 -8.13 -28.36 1.93
N ILE A 367 -7.15 -27.61 2.44
CA ILE A 367 -6.27 -27.99 3.55
C ILE A 367 -6.41 -26.92 4.63
N VAL A 368 -6.70 -27.33 5.86
CA VAL A 368 -6.79 -26.44 7.01
C VAL A 368 -5.48 -26.50 7.78
N ILE A 369 -4.86 -25.34 7.95
CA ILE A 369 -3.61 -25.15 8.69
C ILE A 369 -3.94 -24.40 9.98
N SER A 370 -3.39 -24.88 11.09
CA SER A 370 -3.44 -24.19 12.37
C SER A 370 -2.04 -23.72 12.73
N GLY A 371 -1.95 -22.56 13.36
CA GLY A 371 -0.72 -22.10 13.97
C GLY A 371 -0.93 -21.54 15.37
N THR A 372 0.19 -21.38 16.07
CA THR A 372 0.26 -20.68 17.35
C THR A 372 1.28 -19.55 17.20
N SER A 373 0.86 -18.33 17.49
CA SER A 373 1.64 -17.10 17.42
C SER A 373 1.84 -16.53 18.83
N THR A 374 2.88 -15.73 19.00
CA THR A 374 3.08 -14.91 20.21
C THR A 374 2.19 -13.66 20.22
N ILE A 375 1.60 -13.32 19.07
CA ILE A 375 0.58 -12.30 18.91
C ILE A 375 -0.74 -12.83 19.49
N LEU A 376 -1.16 -12.27 20.61
CA LEU A 376 -2.43 -12.58 21.28
C LEU A 376 -3.50 -11.58 20.84
N SER A 377 -4.71 -12.07 20.51
CA SER A 377 -5.85 -11.23 20.11
C SER A 377 -5.50 -10.17 19.07
N GLY A 378 -4.63 -10.52 18.12
CA GLY A 378 -4.14 -9.67 17.04
C GLY A 378 -4.57 -10.15 15.67
N THR A 379 -4.14 -9.40 14.66
CA THR A 379 -4.52 -9.62 13.27
C THR A 379 -3.29 -9.92 12.40
N LEU A 380 -3.36 -11.03 11.68
CA LEU A 380 -2.34 -11.55 10.79
C LEU A 380 -2.81 -11.47 9.34
N SER A 381 -1.85 -11.54 8.42
CA SER A 381 -2.07 -11.85 7.00
C SER A 381 -1.12 -12.96 6.59
N VAL A 382 -1.59 -13.80 5.68
CA VAL A 382 -0.90 -15.02 5.28
C VAL A 382 -0.82 -15.08 3.76
N SER A 383 0.41 -15.13 3.23
CA SER A 383 0.66 -15.50 1.85
C SER A 383 1.17 -16.93 1.76
N VAL A 384 0.59 -17.72 0.86
CA VAL A 384 0.98 -19.11 0.61
C VAL A 384 1.43 -19.23 -0.84
N LEU A 385 2.70 -19.57 -1.00
CA LEU A 385 3.40 -19.68 -2.27
C LEU A 385 3.98 -21.09 -2.45
N PRO A 386 4.29 -21.51 -3.68
CA PRO A 386 5.09 -22.72 -3.90
C PRO A 386 6.44 -22.62 -3.19
N ALA A 387 6.96 -23.73 -2.67
CA ALA A 387 8.22 -23.73 -1.92
C ALA A 387 9.41 -23.17 -2.74
N GLY A 388 9.48 -23.54 -4.02
CA GLY A 388 10.50 -23.10 -4.98
C GLY A 388 10.27 -21.73 -5.62
N THR A 389 9.29 -20.94 -5.14
CA THR A 389 8.92 -19.68 -5.78
C THR A 389 10.09 -18.70 -5.93
N LYS A 390 10.19 -18.09 -7.12
CA LYS A 390 11.07 -16.96 -7.44
C LYS A 390 10.37 -15.61 -7.22
N SER A 391 9.06 -15.63 -6.98
CA SER A 391 8.23 -14.43 -6.78
C SER A 391 8.39 -13.72 -5.44
N LEU A 392 9.32 -14.16 -4.59
CA LEU A 392 9.63 -13.59 -3.28
C LEU A 392 11.13 -13.26 -3.20
N ALA A 393 11.53 -12.14 -3.78
CA ALA A 393 12.94 -11.69 -3.83
C ALA A 393 13.15 -10.38 -3.06
N GLU A 394 13.98 -10.37 -2.01
CA GLU A 394 14.28 -9.19 -1.15
C GLU A 394 13.04 -8.61 -0.43
N LYS A 395 12.88 -8.92 0.88
CA LYS A 395 11.67 -8.63 1.64
C LYS A 395 11.82 -7.38 2.51
N LYS A 396 11.06 -6.32 2.18
CA LYS A 396 10.70 -5.30 3.17
C LYS A 396 9.61 -5.88 4.07
N THR A 397 9.96 -6.17 5.31
CA THR A 397 9.06 -6.76 6.32
C THR A 397 8.44 -5.68 7.21
N ILE A 398 7.44 -6.06 8.01
CA ILE A 398 6.91 -5.19 9.07
C ILE A 398 8.00 -4.70 10.05
N TYR A 399 9.04 -5.49 10.31
CA TYR A 399 10.15 -5.09 11.17
C TYR A 399 10.98 -3.96 10.55
N ASN A 400 11.23 -3.98 9.23
CA ASN A 400 11.88 -2.88 8.53
C ASN A 400 11.09 -1.58 8.72
N SER A 401 9.80 -1.62 8.39
CA SER A 401 8.92 -0.46 8.43
C SER A 401 8.81 0.15 9.83
N PHE A 402 8.61 -0.68 10.85
CA PHE A 402 8.21 -0.19 12.18
C PHE A 402 9.36 -0.11 13.20
N LEU A 403 10.48 -0.81 12.99
CA LEU A 403 11.59 -0.81 13.95
C LEU A 403 12.85 -0.07 13.45
N LEU A 404 13.03 0.08 12.13
CA LEU A 404 14.24 0.66 11.53
C LEU A 404 13.93 1.90 10.67
N ASP A 405 13.24 1.72 9.53
CA ASP A 405 12.97 2.77 8.53
C ASP A 405 12.12 3.93 9.06
N ASN A 406 11.49 3.75 10.22
CA ASN A 406 10.72 4.79 10.88
C ASN A 406 11.59 5.92 11.45
N GLN A 407 12.85 5.62 11.78
CA GLN A 407 13.83 6.52 12.42
C GLN A 407 15.05 6.80 11.52
N LEU A 408 15.27 6.01 10.47
CA LEU A 408 16.41 6.16 9.55
C LEU A 408 16.02 6.91 8.27
N SER A 409 16.98 7.64 7.68
CA SER A 409 16.76 8.37 6.43
C SER A 409 16.78 7.47 5.19
N GLU A 410 17.58 6.41 5.23
CA GLU A 410 17.71 5.43 4.15
C GLU A 410 16.95 4.15 4.50
N LYS A 411 16.56 3.40 3.47
CA LYS A 411 15.87 2.13 3.66
C LYS A 411 16.84 1.08 4.17
N SER A 412 16.41 0.33 5.17
CA SER A 412 17.15 -0.83 5.65
C SER A 412 17.11 -2.01 4.67
N PRO A 413 18.18 -2.82 4.60
CA PRO A 413 18.15 -4.12 3.93
C PRO A 413 17.23 -5.07 4.72
N ASP A 414 17.15 -6.35 4.34
CA ASP A 414 16.21 -7.31 4.95
C ASP A 414 16.18 -7.28 6.49
N GLY A 415 15.05 -6.82 7.04
CA GLY A 415 14.87 -6.61 8.48
C GLY A 415 14.72 -7.91 9.26
N ASN A 416 14.21 -8.97 8.61
CA ASN A 416 14.23 -10.30 9.21
C ASN A 416 15.67 -10.76 9.38
N GLN A 417 16.52 -10.61 8.36
CA GLN A 417 17.93 -10.99 8.47
C GLN A 417 18.65 -10.25 9.60
N LEU A 418 18.43 -8.94 9.71
CA LEU A 418 19.07 -8.09 10.72
C LEU A 418 18.55 -8.32 12.15
N LEU A 419 17.28 -8.66 12.31
CA LEU A 419 16.63 -8.64 13.62
C LEU A 419 16.23 -10.01 14.15
N SER A 420 15.96 -11.04 13.32
CA SER A 420 15.58 -12.38 13.79
C SER A 420 16.72 -13.01 14.60
N ASP A 421 16.47 -14.01 15.45
CA ASP A 421 17.50 -14.75 16.22
C ASP A 421 18.63 -13.86 16.80
N PHE A 422 18.22 -12.79 17.49
CA PHE A 422 19.09 -11.66 17.80
C PHE A 422 20.18 -12.02 18.81
N SER A 423 21.35 -12.43 18.30
CA SER A 423 22.56 -12.73 19.07
C SER A 423 23.48 -11.52 19.19
N LYS A 424 24.51 -11.61 20.06
CA LYS A 424 25.58 -10.58 20.14
C LYS A 424 26.23 -10.32 18.78
N ARG A 425 26.39 -11.35 17.95
CA ARG A 425 26.91 -11.22 16.58
C ARG A 425 25.97 -10.43 15.68
N LYS A 426 24.66 -10.73 15.69
CA LYS A 426 23.68 -9.95 14.91
C LYS A 426 23.60 -8.51 15.40
N HIS A 427 23.72 -8.28 16.70
CA HIS A 427 23.80 -6.93 17.25
C HIS A 427 25.03 -6.17 16.76
N TYR A 428 26.19 -6.81 16.71
CA TYR A 428 27.40 -6.23 16.11
C TYR A 428 27.22 -5.91 14.61
N GLU A 429 26.58 -6.80 13.86
CA GLU A 429 26.30 -6.60 12.42
C GLU A 429 25.33 -5.43 12.21
N LEU A 430 24.26 -5.34 13.01
CA LEU A 430 23.32 -4.22 12.99
C LEU A 430 23.99 -2.90 13.40
N ASP A 431 24.82 -2.92 14.45
CA ASP A 431 25.58 -1.74 14.89
C ASP A 431 26.49 -1.22 13.76
N THR A 432 27.17 -2.13 13.06
CA THR A 432 28.00 -1.81 11.90
C THR A 432 27.18 -1.18 10.77
N TYR A 433 26.00 -1.74 10.48
CA TYR A 433 25.05 -1.14 9.53
C TYR A 433 24.64 0.28 9.95
N LEU A 434 24.31 0.50 11.22
CA LEU A 434 23.84 1.79 11.74
C LEU A 434 24.92 2.89 11.73
N MET A 435 26.20 2.53 11.77
CA MET A 435 27.29 3.50 11.54
C MET A 435 27.24 4.11 10.13
N CYS A 436 26.69 3.38 9.15
CA CYS A 436 26.53 3.85 7.78
C CYS A 436 25.20 4.59 7.55
N GLN A 437 24.39 4.80 8.60
CA GLN A 437 23.06 5.40 8.50
C GLN A 437 23.02 6.82 9.04
N LYS A 438 21.97 7.57 8.67
CA LYS A 438 21.66 8.89 9.22
C LYS A 438 20.26 8.89 9.84
N SER A 439 20.09 9.72 10.86
CA SER A 439 18.78 9.93 11.46
C SER A 439 17.85 10.56 10.44
N LYS A 440 16.59 10.13 10.45
CA LYS A 440 15.52 10.78 9.69
C LYS A 440 15.28 12.21 10.16
N TYR A 441 15.54 12.47 11.44
CA TYR A 441 15.26 13.74 12.10
C TYR A 441 16.52 14.62 12.16
N ASN A 442 16.40 15.87 11.71
CA ASN A 442 17.49 16.82 11.80
C ASN A 442 17.47 17.54 13.16
N TRP A 443 18.58 17.43 13.92
CA TRP A 443 18.72 18.07 15.24
C TRP A 443 18.33 19.55 15.27
N GLN A 444 18.84 20.35 14.32
CA GLN A 444 18.58 21.78 14.32
C GLN A 444 17.11 22.08 14.02
N THR A 445 16.52 21.37 13.05
CA THR A 445 15.10 21.52 12.70
C THR A 445 14.19 21.15 13.87
N MET A 446 14.54 20.11 14.64
CA MET A 446 13.80 19.70 15.84
C MET A 446 13.74 20.81 16.89
N LEU A 447 14.81 21.61 17.02
CA LEU A 447 14.87 22.70 18.00
C LEU A 447 14.19 23.99 17.54
N THR A 448 14.11 24.25 16.23
CA THR A 448 13.70 25.58 15.72
C THR A 448 12.39 25.59 14.93
N SER A 449 11.89 24.45 14.48
CA SER A 449 10.86 24.43 13.42
C SER A 449 9.86 23.30 13.59
N SER A 450 9.02 23.40 14.63
CA SER A 450 7.99 22.40 14.92
C SER A 450 6.93 22.31 13.81
N PRO A 451 6.51 21.08 13.42
CA PRO A 451 5.46 20.86 12.44
C PRO A 451 4.16 21.60 12.80
N GLN A 452 3.50 22.14 11.78
CA GLN A 452 2.22 22.84 11.95
C GLN A 452 1.12 22.03 11.26
N LYS A 453 -0.01 21.84 11.95
CA LYS A 453 -1.16 21.09 11.44
C LYS A 453 -1.88 21.91 10.36
N LYS A 454 -1.44 21.79 9.11
CA LYS A 454 -2.01 22.43 7.90
C LYS A 454 -2.91 21.48 7.10
N PHE A 455 -2.65 20.18 7.22
CA PHE A 455 -3.37 19.11 6.55
C PHE A 455 -4.10 18.27 7.59
N ASP A 456 -5.42 18.20 7.52
CA ASP A 456 -6.21 17.34 8.40
C ASP A 456 -6.20 15.88 7.94
N PHE A 457 -6.54 14.98 8.87
CA PHE A 457 -6.96 13.62 8.54
C PHE A 457 -8.19 13.69 7.63
N ASP A 458 -8.13 12.96 6.53
CA ASP A 458 -9.31 12.73 5.71
C ASP A 458 -10.11 11.59 6.36
N ASN A 459 -11.40 11.86 6.60
CA ASN A 459 -12.38 10.89 7.06
C ASN A 459 -13.41 10.69 5.97
N GLY A 460 -13.34 9.56 5.26
CA GLY A 460 -14.20 9.31 4.11
C GLY A 460 -14.01 10.31 2.95
N LEU A 461 -14.98 10.37 2.04
CA LEU A 461 -15.02 11.32 0.95
C LEU A 461 -15.94 12.51 1.28
N THR A 462 -15.54 13.69 0.84
CA THR A 462 -16.38 14.89 0.89
C THR A 462 -16.92 15.20 -0.50
N ILE A 463 -18.23 15.07 -0.66
CA ILE A 463 -18.93 15.42 -1.90
C ILE A 463 -19.57 16.80 -1.71
N LYS A 464 -19.10 17.77 -2.51
CA LYS A 464 -19.66 19.11 -2.59
C LYS A 464 -20.55 19.19 -3.81
N GLY A 465 -21.75 19.76 -3.66
CA GLY A 465 -22.56 20.18 -4.79
C GLY A 465 -22.99 21.63 -4.70
N THR A 466 -23.20 22.26 -5.85
CA THR A 466 -23.73 23.62 -5.99
C THR A 466 -25.01 23.58 -6.78
N ILE A 467 -26.07 24.18 -6.26
CA ILE A 467 -27.39 24.21 -6.88
C ILE A 467 -27.44 25.37 -7.88
N ASN A 468 -27.80 25.07 -9.13
CA ASN A 468 -27.79 26.01 -10.25
C ASN A 468 -29.18 26.65 -10.50
N ILE A 469 -30.13 26.41 -9.61
CA ILE A 469 -31.50 26.95 -9.65
C ILE A 469 -31.78 27.72 -8.35
N PRO A 470 -32.58 28.80 -8.39
CA PRO A 470 -32.95 29.52 -7.20
C PRO A 470 -33.75 28.63 -6.25
N VAL A 471 -33.25 28.46 -5.03
CA VAL A 471 -33.93 27.73 -3.96
C VAL A 471 -34.75 28.73 -3.16
N ASN A 472 -36.06 28.78 -3.39
CA ASN A 472 -36.96 29.75 -2.76
C ASN A 472 -37.23 29.45 -1.27
N ASP A 473 -36.93 28.23 -0.80
CA ASP A 473 -37.20 27.78 0.57
C ASP A 473 -35.90 27.44 1.29
N LYS A 474 -35.58 28.25 2.32
CA LYS A 474 -34.33 28.13 3.11
C LYS A 474 -34.26 26.85 3.95
N ASP A 475 -35.40 26.18 4.19
CA ASP A 475 -35.44 24.91 4.94
C ASP A 475 -35.24 23.68 4.04
N SER A 476 -35.03 23.89 2.74
CA SER A 476 -34.80 22.79 1.78
C SER A 476 -33.51 22.05 2.10
N LYS A 477 -33.53 20.73 1.91
CA LYS A 477 -32.37 19.84 2.12
C LYS A 477 -32.09 19.04 0.87
N VAL A 478 -30.83 18.67 0.67
CA VAL A 478 -30.44 17.76 -0.40
C VAL A 478 -30.27 16.36 0.20
N GLU A 479 -30.88 15.37 -0.44
CA GLU A 479 -30.74 13.95 -0.15
C GLU A 479 -29.76 13.33 -1.15
N ILE A 480 -28.73 12.63 -0.68
CA ILE A 480 -27.88 11.76 -1.50
C ILE A 480 -28.29 10.31 -1.27
N ASN A 481 -28.55 9.59 -2.36
CA ASN A 481 -28.94 8.19 -2.33
C ASN A 481 -28.10 7.35 -3.29
N SER A 482 -27.72 6.14 -2.87
CA SER A 482 -27.19 5.11 -3.77
C SER A 482 -27.60 3.73 -3.27
N LEU A 483 -28.38 3.03 -4.08
CA LEU A 483 -28.83 1.67 -3.76
C LEU A 483 -27.65 0.68 -3.70
N THR A 484 -26.62 0.89 -4.53
CA THR A 484 -25.46 0.00 -4.60
C THR A 484 -24.56 0.09 -3.39
N SER A 485 -24.48 1.24 -2.74
CA SER A 485 -23.66 1.46 -1.54
C SER A 485 -24.50 1.61 -0.27
N GLN A 486 -25.81 1.38 -0.34
CA GLN A 486 -26.77 1.58 0.76
C GLN A 486 -26.65 2.98 1.41
N LEU A 487 -26.27 3.98 0.61
CA LEU A 487 -26.06 5.34 1.06
C LEU A 487 -27.38 6.10 1.03
N SER A 488 -27.72 6.76 2.14
CA SER A 488 -28.88 7.66 2.28
C SER A 488 -28.57 8.71 3.34
N GLU A 489 -28.22 9.93 2.92
CA GLU A 489 -27.80 11.01 3.80
C GLU A 489 -28.49 12.32 3.41
N LEU A 490 -28.64 13.24 4.36
CA LEU A 490 -29.24 14.57 4.15
C LEU A 490 -28.24 15.69 4.48
N SER A 491 -28.12 16.67 3.59
CA SER A 491 -27.33 17.88 3.81
C SER A 491 -28.22 19.12 3.76
N PRO A 492 -28.03 20.09 4.69
CA PRO A 492 -28.56 21.43 4.52
C PRO A 492 -27.88 22.14 3.33
N ILE A 493 -28.49 23.22 2.88
CA ILE A 493 -27.97 24.12 1.83
C ILE A 493 -27.46 25.39 2.51
N ASN A 494 -26.26 25.84 2.17
CA ASN A 494 -25.68 27.06 2.72
C ASN A 494 -26.16 28.32 1.96
N GLU A 495 -25.78 29.49 2.45
CA GLU A 495 -26.14 30.79 1.83
C GLU A 495 -25.61 30.97 0.39
N LYS A 496 -24.62 30.16 -0.02
CA LYS A 496 -24.04 30.14 -1.37
C LYS A 496 -24.72 29.13 -2.29
N ASN A 497 -25.86 28.54 -1.89
CA ASN A 497 -26.55 27.45 -2.58
C ASN A 497 -25.68 26.19 -2.76
N GLU A 498 -24.80 25.91 -1.80
CA GLU A 498 -23.96 24.71 -1.80
C GLU A 498 -24.40 23.73 -0.71
N PHE A 499 -24.17 22.44 -0.95
CA PHE A 499 -24.40 21.36 0.01
C PHE A 499 -23.16 20.48 0.12
N TYR A 500 -22.97 19.86 1.28
CA TYR A 500 -21.77 19.10 1.61
C TYR A 500 -22.14 17.79 2.31
N PHE A 501 -21.81 16.68 1.66
CA PHE A 501 -21.83 15.36 2.28
C PHE A 501 -20.41 15.01 2.69
N LYS A 502 -20.14 14.98 3.99
CA LYS A 502 -18.82 14.63 4.57
C LYS A 502 -18.82 13.17 5.00
N ASN A 503 -17.64 12.58 5.14
CA ASN A 503 -17.44 11.24 5.67
C ASN A 503 -18.16 10.14 4.86
N ILE A 504 -18.34 10.34 3.56
CA ILE A 504 -19.03 9.38 2.71
C ILE A 504 -18.10 8.26 2.31
N LEU A 505 -18.47 7.03 2.66
CA LEU A 505 -17.77 5.82 2.23
C LEU A 505 -18.44 5.30 0.95
N VAL A 506 -17.87 5.69 -0.19
CA VAL A 506 -18.39 5.28 -1.49
C VAL A 506 -17.25 4.82 -2.38
N SER A 507 -17.45 3.67 -3.03
CA SER A 507 -16.43 3.10 -3.89
C SER A 507 -16.30 3.86 -5.21
N ASP A 508 -15.15 3.71 -5.85
CA ASP A 508 -14.91 4.26 -7.16
C ASP A 508 -15.93 3.77 -8.19
N SER A 509 -16.25 4.64 -9.14
CA SER A 509 -17.23 4.42 -10.21
C SER A 509 -18.63 4.08 -9.71
N THR A 510 -19.02 4.58 -8.52
CA THR A 510 -20.39 4.44 -7.98
C THR A 510 -21.28 5.59 -8.44
N LEU A 511 -22.48 5.27 -8.92
CA LEU A 511 -23.50 6.26 -9.25
C LEU A 511 -24.27 6.64 -7.98
N VAL A 512 -24.27 7.93 -7.67
CA VAL A 512 -25.07 8.52 -6.58
C VAL A 512 -26.12 9.44 -7.17
N HIS A 513 -27.25 9.59 -6.48
CA HIS A 513 -28.39 10.37 -6.91
C HIS A 513 -28.70 11.45 -5.88
N PHE A 514 -28.81 12.69 -6.33
CA PHE A 514 -29.19 13.82 -5.49
C PHE A 514 -30.64 14.21 -5.72
N SER A 515 -31.41 14.39 -4.65
CA SER A 515 -32.78 14.90 -4.70
C SER A 515 -32.93 16.13 -3.80
N LEU A 516 -33.65 17.15 -4.25
CA LEU A 516 -34.00 18.29 -3.39
C LEU A 516 -35.30 17.97 -2.64
N LEU A 517 -35.31 18.15 -1.33
CA LEU A 517 -36.48 17.97 -0.47
C LEU A 517 -36.95 19.35 0.01
N ASP A 518 -38.24 19.65 -0.18
CA ASP A 518 -38.88 20.82 0.44
C ASP A 518 -39.19 20.59 1.92
N LYS A 519 -39.69 21.62 2.60
CA LYS A 519 -40.14 21.54 4.02
C LYS A 519 -41.20 20.47 4.31
N LYS A 520 -41.86 19.91 3.30
CA LYS A 520 -42.84 18.81 3.41
C LYS A 520 -42.26 17.46 3.00
N ASN A 521 -40.93 17.36 2.86
CA ASN A 521 -40.19 16.18 2.38
C ASN A 521 -40.61 15.69 0.99
N ARG A 522 -41.10 16.59 0.13
CA ARG A 522 -41.44 16.25 -1.26
C ARG A 522 -40.21 16.42 -2.14
N ARG A 523 -39.95 15.44 -3.01
CA ARG A 523 -38.84 15.47 -3.97
C ARG A 523 -39.11 16.43 -5.12
N ILE A 524 -38.23 17.41 -5.27
CA ILE A 524 -38.23 18.42 -6.34
C ILE A 524 -37.03 18.15 -7.25
N GLU A 525 -37.16 18.47 -8.54
CA GLU A 525 -36.06 18.37 -9.50
C GLU A 525 -34.88 19.24 -9.06
N LEU A 526 -33.72 18.60 -8.91
CA LEU A 526 -32.47 19.26 -8.59
C LEU A 526 -31.62 19.39 -9.84
N LYS A 527 -31.14 20.60 -10.11
CA LYS A 527 -30.05 20.87 -11.05
C LYS A 527 -28.85 21.40 -10.28
N SER A 528 -27.79 20.63 -10.24
CA SER A 528 -26.59 20.88 -9.47
C SER A 528 -25.33 20.48 -10.22
N ALA A 529 -24.18 21.03 -9.82
CA ALA A 529 -22.88 20.53 -10.20
C ALA A 529 -22.22 19.94 -8.96
N ALA A 530 -21.82 18.67 -9.01
CA ALA A 530 -21.20 17.97 -7.90
C ALA A 530 -19.73 17.62 -8.21
N GLN A 531 -18.91 17.62 -7.18
CA GLN A 531 -17.51 17.20 -7.22
C GLN A 531 -17.10 16.57 -5.89
N VAL A 532 -16.07 15.72 -5.94
CA VAL A 532 -15.44 15.17 -4.74
C VAL A 532 -14.20 16.00 -4.43
N LEU A 533 -14.03 16.44 -3.18
CA LEU A 533 -12.97 17.40 -2.82
C LEU A 533 -11.65 16.75 -2.42
N ASN A 534 -11.68 15.56 -1.83
CA ASN A 534 -10.53 14.91 -1.20
C ASN A 534 -10.17 13.54 -1.81
N ASN A 535 -10.63 13.24 -3.02
CA ASN A 535 -10.36 11.98 -3.73
C ASN A 535 -9.00 11.91 -4.44
N ASN A 536 -8.25 13.02 -4.51
CA ASN A 536 -6.98 13.09 -5.22
C ASN A 536 -5.95 13.94 -4.45
N ARG A 537 -5.76 13.62 -3.17
CA ARG A 537 -4.75 14.28 -2.34
C ARG A 537 -3.36 14.04 -2.91
N THR A 538 -2.58 15.10 -3.04
CA THR A 538 -1.21 15.02 -3.51
C THR A 538 -0.27 14.89 -2.31
N PHE A 539 0.69 13.98 -2.40
CA PHE A 539 1.81 13.92 -1.47
C PHE A 539 2.92 14.85 -1.93
N ILE A 540 3.36 15.75 -1.05
CA ILE A 540 4.31 16.82 -1.42
C ILE A 540 5.76 16.31 -1.58
N LYS A 541 6.02 15.06 -1.20
CA LYS A 541 7.33 14.37 -1.34
C LYS A 541 7.18 13.10 -2.17
N PRO A 542 6.76 13.21 -3.44
CA PRO A 542 6.57 12.04 -4.29
C PRO A 542 7.88 11.25 -4.38
N PHE A 543 7.78 9.93 -4.53
CA PHE A 543 8.93 9.09 -4.72
C PHE A 543 9.78 9.60 -5.90
N LYS A 544 11.09 9.72 -5.67
CA LYS A 544 12.08 10.06 -6.68
C LYS A 544 13.14 8.99 -6.67
N THR A 545 13.46 8.47 -7.86
CA THR A 545 14.59 7.57 -8.03
C THR A 545 15.89 8.37 -8.03
N THR A 546 16.90 7.89 -7.32
CA THR A 546 18.28 8.28 -7.57
C THR A 546 18.76 7.40 -8.72
N GLN A 547 18.64 7.86 -9.97
CA GLN A 547 19.21 7.14 -11.11
C GLN A 547 20.73 7.03 -10.92
N ASN A 548 21.19 5.95 -10.32
CA ASN A 548 22.52 5.45 -10.60
C ASN A 548 22.38 4.79 -11.97
N ASN A 549 23.02 5.33 -13.00
CA ASN A 549 23.13 4.69 -14.32
C ASN A 549 23.89 3.36 -14.16
N CYS A 550 23.21 2.37 -13.60
CA CYS A 550 23.72 1.03 -13.42
C CYS A 550 23.56 0.36 -14.78
N PRO A 551 24.63 0.07 -15.51
CA PRO A 551 24.52 -0.57 -16.80
C PRO A 551 23.81 -1.90 -16.58
N GLU A 552 22.69 -2.10 -17.25
CA GLU A 552 22.02 -3.38 -17.28
C GLU A 552 23.05 -4.39 -17.75
N THR A 553 23.41 -5.34 -16.89
CA THR A 553 24.07 -6.56 -17.33
C THR A 553 23.03 -7.30 -18.16
N THR A 554 22.95 -6.92 -19.44
CA THR A 554 22.44 -7.78 -20.49
C THR A 554 23.39 -8.97 -20.49
N ILE A 555 23.02 -9.99 -19.73
CA ILE A 555 23.54 -11.31 -20.03
C ILE A 555 23.04 -11.57 -21.45
N ASN A 556 23.94 -11.46 -22.43
CA ASN A 556 23.76 -12.05 -23.75
C ASN A 556 23.74 -13.57 -23.55
N ASN A 557 22.73 -14.09 -22.86
CA ASN A 557 22.38 -15.48 -22.96
C ASN A 557 21.70 -15.61 -24.32
N THR A 558 22.52 -15.97 -25.30
CA THR A 558 22.11 -16.65 -26.53
C THR A 558 21.44 -18.01 -26.25
N GLU A 559 21.34 -18.40 -24.98
CA GLU A 559 20.35 -19.38 -24.51
C GLU A 559 19.09 -18.64 -24.10
N ASN A 560 18.00 -18.81 -24.85
CA ASN A 560 16.65 -18.40 -24.44
C ASN A 560 16.49 -18.60 -22.93
N SER A 561 16.44 -17.50 -22.16
CA SER A 561 15.90 -17.56 -20.80
C SER A 561 14.40 -17.79 -20.95
N SER A 562 14.02 -19.04 -21.23
CA SER A 562 12.64 -19.46 -21.32
C SER A 562 12.07 -19.43 -19.91
N PHE A 563 11.78 -18.23 -19.40
CA PHE A 563 10.88 -18.10 -18.28
C PHE A 563 9.61 -18.83 -18.66
N HIS A 564 9.37 -19.97 -18.02
CA HIS A 564 8.13 -20.68 -18.15
C HIS A 564 7.11 -19.88 -17.34
N PHE A 565 6.10 -19.34 -17.99
CA PHE A 565 5.01 -18.62 -17.32
C PHE A 565 3.82 -19.56 -17.10
N PRO A 566 3.11 -19.41 -15.99
CA PRO A 566 1.94 -20.23 -15.71
C PRO A 566 0.86 -19.99 -16.77
N LYS A 567 0.29 -21.07 -17.31
CA LYS A 567 -0.76 -20.99 -18.33
C LYS A 567 -2.14 -21.01 -17.68
N ILE A 568 -3.02 -20.11 -18.09
CA ILE A 568 -4.40 -20.01 -17.56
C ILE A 568 -5.35 -20.80 -18.48
N ALA A 569 -6.11 -21.73 -17.92
CA ALA A 569 -7.08 -22.55 -18.63
C ALA A 569 -8.27 -21.71 -19.13
N LYS A 570 -8.64 -21.87 -20.41
CA LYS A 570 -9.76 -21.17 -21.08
C LYS A 570 -9.63 -19.64 -21.16
N ALA A 571 -8.41 -19.10 -21.25
CA ALA A 571 -8.23 -17.69 -21.59
C ALA A 571 -8.64 -17.45 -23.05
N ILE A 572 -9.89 -17.01 -23.28
CA ILE A 572 -10.24 -16.33 -24.53
C ILE A 572 -9.69 -14.91 -24.39
N GLN A 573 -8.52 -14.69 -24.94
CA GLN A 573 -7.91 -13.37 -25.04
C GLN A 573 -8.76 -12.56 -26.02
N LEU A 574 -9.55 -11.62 -25.52
CA LEU A 574 -10.32 -10.71 -26.37
C LEU A 574 -9.36 -9.62 -26.85
N ASP A 575 -8.99 -9.67 -28.12
CA ASP A 575 -8.32 -8.55 -28.79
C ASP A 575 -9.16 -7.28 -28.60
N THR A 576 -8.46 -6.16 -28.37
CA THR A 576 -9.05 -4.82 -28.28
C THR A 576 -10.05 -4.63 -29.40
N ILE A 577 -11.33 -4.53 -29.03
CA ILE A 577 -12.42 -4.28 -29.95
C ILE A 577 -12.26 -2.84 -30.45
N THR A 578 -11.69 -2.67 -31.64
CA THR A 578 -11.91 -1.48 -32.45
C THR A 578 -13.42 -1.39 -32.66
N ILE A 579 -14.04 -0.33 -32.14
CA ILE A 579 -15.48 -0.07 -32.27
C ILE A 579 -15.77 0.25 -33.73
N GLY A 580 -15.93 -0.78 -34.55
CA GLY A 580 -16.63 -0.71 -35.82
C GLY A 580 -18.12 -0.86 -35.52
N THR A 581 -18.86 0.24 -35.68
CA THR A 581 -20.33 0.28 -35.62
C THR A 581 -20.93 -0.67 -36.65
N LYS A 582 -21.21 -1.92 -36.25
CA LYS A 582 -22.16 -2.78 -36.94
C LYS A 582 -23.52 -2.60 -36.27
N GLU A 583 -24.48 -2.05 -37.00
CA GLU A 583 -25.88 -2.03 -36.59
C GLU A 583 -26.33 -3.43 -36.19
N LYS A 584 -26.67 -3.59 -34.91
CA LYS A 584 -27.25 -4.83 -34.37
C LYS A 584 -28.62 -5.02 -35.03
N LYS A 585 -28.78 -6.08 -35.83
CA LYS A 585 -30.12 -6.59 -36.17
C LYS A 585 -30.88 -6.87 -34.86
N THR A 586 -32.07 -6.30 -34.73
CA THR A 586 -32.94 -6.46 -33.55
C THR A 586 -33.27 -7.93 -33.33
N GLN A 587 -32.81 -8.50 -32.21
CA GLN A 587 -33.08 -9.89 -31.86
C GLN A 587 -34.48 -10.04 -31.26
N LEU A 588 -35.26 -10.97 -31.80
CA LEU A 588 -36.58 -11.36 -31.30
C LEU A 588 -36.42 -12.35 -30.13
N LYS A 589 -36.95 -12.01 -28.96
CA LYS A 589 -36.77 -12.77 -27.70
C LYS A 589 -37.65 -14.01 -27.62
N ASN A 590 -38.82 -13.99 -28.25
CA ASN A 590 -39.81 -15.08 -28.16
C ASN A 590 -39.75 -16.09 -29.32
N LEU A 591 -38.70 -16.05 -30.16
CA LEU A 591 -38.57 -16.93 -31.32
C LEU A 591 -38.52 -18.42 -30.93
N LYS A 592 -37.93 -18.74 -29.77
CA LYS A 592 -37.82 -20.12 -29.25
C LYS A 592 -39.08 -20.64 -28.55
N ARG A 593 -40.14 -19.82 -28.41
CA ARG A 593 -41.42 -20.30 -27.83
C ARG A 593 -42.18 -21.16 -28.82
N PHE A 594 -43.05 -22.02 -28.30
CA PHE A 594 -43.84 -22.98 -29.06
C PHE A 594 -44.55 -22.33 -30.27
N ASN A 595 -44.39 -22.92 -31.45
CA ASN A 595 -44.93 -22.46 -32.75
C ASN A 595 -44.45 -21.11 -33.31
N ASN A 596 -43.61 -20.34 -32.60
CA ASN A 596 -43.10 -19.05 -33.12
C ASN A 596 -42.00 -19.19 -34.16
N ALA A 597 -41.25 -20.30 -34.14
CA ALA A 597 -40.22 -20.59 -35.15
C ALA A 597 -40.78 -20.73 -36.58
N MET A 598 -42.08 -21.06 -36.70
CA MET A 598 -42.80 -21.21 -37.98
C MET A 598 -43.55 -19.94 -38.39
N ALA A 599 -43.47 -18.88 -37.59
CA ALA A 599 -44.17 -17.62 -37.81
C ALA A 599 -43.18 -16.53 -38.25
N LYS A 600 -43.67 -15.53 -39.00
CA LYS A 600 -42.91 -14.30 -39.23
C LYS A 600 -43.02 -13.43 -37.99
N GLY A 601 -41.90 -13.26 -37.28
CA GLY A 601 -41.82 -12.41 -36.10
C GLY A 601 -41.52 -10.96 -36.45
N TYR A 602 -42.17 -10.05 -35.74
CA TYR A 602 -42.04 -8.61 -35.89
C TYR A 602 -41.73 -7.98 -34.53
N LYS A 603 -40.67 -7.17 -34.48
CA LYS A 603 -40.37 -6.35 -33.31
C LYS A 603 -41.15 -5.05 -33.44
N VAL A 604 -41.96 -4.72 -32.43
CA VAL A 604 -42.69 -3.46 -32.43
C VAL A 604 -41.72 -2.34 -32.07
N THR A 605 -41.55 -1.38 -32.98
CA THR A 605 -40.68 -0.22 -32.78
C THR A 605 -41.49 1.00 -32.34
N ASP A 606 -40.83 2.06 -31.89
CA ASP A 606 -41.54 3.29 -31.47
C ASP A 606 -42.31 3.94 -32.64
N ALA A 607 -41.91 3.69 -33.90
CA ALA A 607 -42.64 4.12 -35.08
C ALA A 607 -43.99 3.40 -35.29
N ASP A 608 -44.14 2.18 -34.75
CA ASP A 608 -45.37 1.39 -34.82
C ASP A 608 -46.31 1.69 -33.64
N ALA A 609 -45.85 2.37 -32.60
CA ALA A 609 -46.58 2.57 -31.34
C ALA A 609 -47.87 3.40 -31.50
N SER A 610 -47.95 4.25 -32.54
CA SER A 610 -49.13 5.07 -32.86
C SER A 610 -50.23 4.30 -33.60
N ARG A 611 -49.97 3.07 -34.04
CA ARG A 611 -50.95 2.22 -34.74
C ARG A 611 -51.79 1.41 -33.76
N ASP A 612 -53.02 1.12 -34.17
CA ASP A 612 -53.88 0.15 -33.49
C ASP A 612 -53.51 -1.29 -33.93
N ILE A 613 -53.62 -2.26 -33.02
CA ILE A 613 -53.29 -3.66 -33.33
C ILE A 613 -54.11 -4.21 -34.50
N LEU A 614 -55.37 -3.79 -34.65
CA LEU A 614 -56.25 -4.27 -35.71
C LEU A 614 -55.80 -3.75 -37.08
N GLN A 615 -55.33 -2.50 -37.13
CA GLN A 615 -54.71 -1.94 -38.34
C GLN A 615 -53.41 -2.68 -38.67
N TYR A 616 -52.61 -3.03 -37.65
CA TYR A 616 -51.39 -3.79 -37.83
C TYR A 616 -51.66 -5.20 -38.38
N ILE A 617 -52.67 -5.88 -37.86
CA ILE A 617 -53.12 -7.20 -38.34
C ILE A 617 -53.64 -7.11 -39.78
N ALA A 618 -54.42 -6.07 -40.10
CA ALA A 618 -54.93 -5.83 -41.45
C ALA A 618 -53.81 -5.59 -42.48
N ALA A 619 -52.80 -4.78 -42.11
CA ALA A 619 -51.61 -4.53 -42.94
C ALA A 619 -50.78 -5.80 -43.18
N ASN A 620 -50.86 -6.77 -42.24
CA ASN A 620 -50.09 -8.00 -42.32
C ASN A 620 -50.85 -9.19 -42.91
N GLY A 621 -51.95 -8.97 -43.66
CA GLY A 621 -52.54 -9.96 -44.57
C GLY A 621 -53.81 -10.63 -44.09
N TYR A 622 -54.53 -10.02 -43.15
CA TYR A 622 -55.88 -10.38 -42.76
C TYR A 622 -56.86 -9.27 -43.17
N ASP A 623 -58.13 -9.61 -43.36
CA ASP A 623 -59.21 -8.65 -43.51
C ASP A 623 -59.88 -8.45 -42.17
N VAL A 624 -59.89 -7.20 -41.70
CA VAL A 624 -60.48 -6.81 -40.42
C VAL A 624 -61.68 -5.92 -40.70
N SER A 625 -62.86 -6.35 -40.26
CA SER A 625 -64.09 -5.55 -40.34
C SER A 625 -64.62 -5.29 -38.93
N ILE A 626 -64.98 -4.03 -38.67
CA ILE A 626 -65.52 -3.57 -37.38
C ILE A 626 -66.98 -3.14 -37.62
N GLN A 627 -67.93 -3.80 -36.96
CA GLN A 627 -69.35 -3.44 -36.99
C GLN A 627 -69.82 -3.18 -35.55
N GLY A 628 -69.95 -1.90 -35.19
CA GLY A 628 -70.21 -1.50 -33.81
C GLY A 628 -69.09 -1.95 -32.87
N LEU A 629 -69.43 -2.72 -31.83
CA LEU A 629 -68.46 -3.31 -30.89
C LEU A 629 -67.98 -4.70 -31.31
N THR A 630 -68.35 -5.20 -32.50
CA THR A 630 -67.97 -6.54 -32.97
C THR A 630 -66.79 -6.44 -33.94
N VAL A 631 -65.71 -7.17 -33.67
CA VAL A 631 -64.55 -7.27 -34.55
C VAL A 631 -64.53 -8.64 -35.24
N ARG A 632 -64.41 -8.64 -36.57
CA ARG A 632 -64.25 -9.88 -37.35
C ARG A 632 -62.93 -9.83 -38.10
N ILE A 633 -62.11 -10.86 -37.91
CA ILE A 633 -60.80 -11.03 -38.56
C ILE A 633 -60.86 -12.28 -39.43
N ILE A 634 -60.52 -12.14 -40.70
CA ILE A 634 -60.61 -13.20 -41.71
C ILE A 634 -59.27 -13.31 -42.46
N GLY A 635 -58.78 -14.52 -42.68
CA GLY A 635 -57.60 -14.75 -43.53
C GLY A 635 -57.91 -14.46 -45.00
N ARG A 636 -57.02 -13.73 -45.70
CA ARG A 636 -57.15 -13.45 -47.15
C ARG A 636 -56.97 -14.68 -48.05
N ARG A 637 -56.49 -15.79 -47.48
CA ARG A 637 -56.34 -17.09 -48.15
C ARG A 637 -57.17 -18.11 -47.37
N SER A 638 -58.01 -18.86 -48.06
CA SER A 638 -58.78 -19.97 -47.46
C SER A 638 -57.97 -21.24 -47.59
N THR A 639 -57.50 -21.79 -46.47
CA THR A 639 -56.73 -23.04 -46.41
C THR A 639 -57.57 -24.22 -45.90
N SER A 640 -58.84 -24.00 -45.58
CA SER A 640 -59.79 -25.03 -45.14
C SER A 640 -61.03 -25.10 -46.03
N PHE A 641 -61.47 -26.33 -46.35
CA PHE A 641 -62.66 -26.62 -47.16
C PHE A 641 -63.96 -26.65 -46.32
N LEU A 642 -63.85 -26.77 -44.98
CA LEU A 642 -64.98 -26.94 -44.04
C LEU A 642 -64.85 -26.10 -42.73
N GLY A 643 -63.78 -25.31 -42.55
CA GLY A 643 -63.48 -24.58 -41.32
C GLY A 643 -63.78 -23.07 -41.36
N THR A 644 -63.89 -22.46 -40.18
CA THR A 644 -64.11 -21.01 -40.00
C THR A 644 -62.92 -20.21 -40.57
N LYS A 645 -63.18 -19.15 -41.33
CA LYS A 645 -62.14 -18.34 -42.01
C LYS A 645 -61.32 -17.42 -41.07
N SER A 646 -61.42 -17.60 -39.76
CA SER A 646 -60.80 -16.72 -38.76
C SER A 646 -59.50 -17.30 -38.20
N PRO A 647 -58.49 -16.47 -37.90
CA PRO A 647 -57.24 -16.94 -37.29
C PRO A 647 -57.38 -17.17 -35.79
N ALA A 648 -56.54 -18.05 -35.24
CA ALA A 648 -56.36 -18.16 -33.80
C ALA A 648 -55.43 -17.04 -33.29
N ILE A 649 -55.89 -16.22 -32.35
CA ILE A 649 -55.11 -15.12 -31.77
C ILE A 649 -54.80 -15.39 -30.31
N TYR A 650 -53.55 -15.14 -29.91
CA TYR A 650 -53.10 -15.29 -28.52
C TYR A 650 -52.40 -14.00 -28.05
N ILE A 651 -52.65 -13.60 -26.81
CA ILE A 651 -51.90 -12.55 -26.11
C ILE A 651 -51.16 -13.21 -24.94
N ASP A 652 -49.82 -13.11 -24.92
CA ASP A 652 -48.96 -13.75 -23.91
C ASP A 652 -49.31 -15.22 -23.67
N ASP A 653 -49.46 -15.97 -24.77
CA ASP A 653 -49.83 -17.39 -24.83
C ASP A 653 -51.26 -17.72 -24.33
N THR A 654 -52.10 -16.72 -24.04
CA THR A 654 -53.52 -16.89 -23.69
C THR A 654 -54.41 -16.68 -24.93
N PRO A 655 -55.34 -17.62 -25.25
CA PRO A 655 -56.22 -17.47 -26.42
C PRO A 655 -57.19 -16.30 -26.26
N VAL A 656 -57.45 -15.59 -27.35
CA VAL A 656 -58.44 -14.51 -27.43
C VAL A 656 -59.72 -15.08 -28.07
N PRO A 657 -60.75 -15.41 -27.27
CA PRO A 657 -61.97 -16.03 -27.78
C PRO A 657 -62.87 -15.03 -28.52
N ASP A 658 -62.79 -13.74 -28.19
CA ASP A 658 -63.53 -12.65 -28.82
C ASP A 658 -62.57 -11.56 -29.30
N PHE A 659 -62.54 -11.32 -30.61
CA PHE A 659 -61.65 -10.32 -31.21
C PHE A 659 -62.04 -8.89 -30.85
N SER A 660 -63.22 -8.65 -30.29
CA SER A 660 -63.59 -7.34 -29.76
C SER A 660 -62.65 -6.86 -28.64
N TRP A 661 -61.90 -7.76 -27.99
CA TRP A 661 -60.85 -7.41 -27.02
C TRP A 661 -59.64 -6.69 -27.63
N LEU A 662 -59.48 -6.77 -28.96
CA LEU A 662 -58.43 -6.08 -29.69
C LEU A 662 -58.83 -4.66 -30.09
N LEU A 663 -60.10 -4.28 -29.91
CA LEU A 663 -60.60 -2.95 -30.24
C LEU A 663 -59.94 -1.88 -29.35
N GLY A 664 -59.17 -0.97 -29.93
CA GLY A 664 -58.44 0.07 -29.19
C GLY A 664 -57.15 -0.42 -28.52
N TYR A 665 -56.70 -1.64 -28.82
CA TYR A 665 -55.49 -2.20 -28.25
C TYR A 665 -54.25 -1.61 -28.95
N SER A 666 -53.59 -0.68 -28.27
CA SER A 666 -52.44 0.06 -28.81
C SER A 666 -51.20 -0.81 -28.99
N MET A 667 -50.54 -0.67 -30.14
CA MET A 667 -49.22 -1.26 -30.42
C MET A 667 -48.15 -0.82 -29.42
N SER A 668 -48.31 0.32 -28.72
CA SER A 668 -47.39 0.76 -27.66
C SER A 668 -47.20 -0.27 -26.53
N ARG A 669 -48.21 -1.11 -26.28
CA ARG A 669 -48.23 -2.16 -25.25
C ARG A 669 -47.58 -3.47 -25.72
N VAL A 670 -47.33 -3.61 -27.02
CA VAL A 670 -46.84 -4.83 -27.64
C VAL A 670 -45.32 -4.76 -27.82
N ASP A 671 -44.62 -5.83 -27.46
CA ASP A 671 -43.16 -5.97 -27.64
C ASP A 671 -42.82 -6.71 -28.94
N GLU A 672 -43.52 -7.81 -29.22
CA GLU A 672 -43.30 -8.66 -30.40
C GLU A 672 -44.62 -9.26 -30.89
N ILE A 673 -44.77 -9.39 -32.22
CA ILE A 673 -45.91 -10.07 -32.85
C ILE A 673 -45.40 -11.16 -33.78
N TYR A 674 -45.96 -12.35 -33.69
CA TYR A 674 -45.65 -13.48 -34.56
C TYR A 674 -46.88 -13.84 -35.37
N ILE A 675 -46.75 -13.79 -36.69
CA ILE A 675 -47.85 -14.09 -37.62
C ILE A 675 -47.48 -15.29 -38.47
N ASN A 676 -48.20 -16.39 -38.27
CA ASN A 676 -48.16 -17.56 -39.13
C ASN A 676 -49.45 -17.62 -39.96
N LYS A 677 -49.37 -17.37 -41.26
CA LYS A 677 -50.55 -17.35 -42.14
C LYS A 677 -51.04 -18.73 -42.57
N SER A 678 -50.23 -19.79 -42.40
CA SER A 678 -50.59 -21.14 -42.83
C SER A 678 -51.40 -21.91 -41.80
N GLY A 679 -51.41 -21.46 -40.54
CA GLY A 679 -52.09 -22.18 -39.45
C GLY A 679 -51.35 -23.42 -38.93
N TYR A 680 -50.22 -23.77 -39.56
CA TYR A 680 -49.47 -24.99 -39.24
C TYR A 680 -48.97 -24.97 -37.78
N GLY A 681 -49.27 -26.05 -37.05
CA GLY A 681 -48.93 -26.22 -35.63
C GLY A 681 -50.02 -25.85 -34.62
N GLY A 682 -51.18 -25.34 -35.04
CA GLY A 682 -52.23 -24.84 -34.13
C GLY A 682 -53.53 -25.64 -34.00
N GLY A 683 -53.65 -26.84 -34.61
CA GLY A 683 -54.88 -27.65 -34.57
C GLY A 683 -55.99 -27.17 -35.52
N MET A 684 -57.20 -27.74 -35.40
CA MET A 684 -58.34 -27.45 -36.30
C MET A 684 -58.79 -25.98 -36.28
N ASP A 685 -58.71 -25.31 -35.12
CA ASP A 685 -59.16 -23.93 -34.93
C ASP A 685 -58.18 -22.88 -35.48
N ALA A 686 -56.96 -23.29 -35.82
CA ALA A 686 -55.91 -22.42 -36.35
C ALA A 686 -55.77 -22.50 -37.87
N ALA A 687 -56.64 -23.26 -38.56
CA ALA A 687 -56.49 -23.61 -39.97
C ALA A 687 -56.33 -22.41 -40.91
N ASN A 688 -56.78 -21.21 -40.53
CA ASN A 688 -56.68 -19.97 -41.31
C ASN A 688 -55.72 -18.93 -40.70
N GLY A 689 -54.75 -19.38 -39.90
CA GLY A 689 -53.63 -18.60 -39.41
C GLY A 689 -53.55 -18.51 -37.88
N ILE A 690 -52.35 -18.20 -37.37
CA ILE A 690 -52.07 -17.99 -35.95
C ILE A 690 -51.38 -16.63 -35.78
N ILE A 691 -51.87 -15.82 -34.85
CA ILE A 691 -51.27 -14.55 -34.44
C ILE A 691 -50.94 -14.63 -32.96
N ARG A 692 -49.66 -14.46 -32.59
CA ARG A 692 -49.25 -14.35 -31.18
C ARG A 692 -48.71 -12.95 -30.91
N ILE A 693 -49.25 -12.31 -29.88
CA ILE A 693 -48.91 -10.97 -29.45
C ILE A 693 -48.26 -11.10 -28.08
N TYR A 694 -47.01 -10.63 -27.94
CA TYR A 694 -46.32 -10.59 -26.66
C TYR A 694 -46.24 -9.16 -26.16
N THR A 695 -46.68 -8.93 -24.93
CA THR A 695 -46.70 -7.58 -24.35
C THR A 695 -45.34 -7.16 -23.80
N LYS A 696 -45.10 -5.85 -23.73
CA LYS A 696 -43.95 -5.31 -23.00
C LYS A 696 -44.13 -5.62 -21.52
N LYS A 697 -43.20 -6.38 -20.93
CA LYS A 697 -43.17 -6.75 -19.48
C LYS A 697 -43.26 -5.58 -18.49
N THR A 698 -43.23 -4.33 -18.98
CA THR A 698 -43.28 -3.11 -18.18
C THR A 698 -44.68 -2.51 -18.02
N PHE A 699 -45.72 -3.02 -18.70
CA PHE A 699 -47.08 -2.45 -18.60
C PHE A 699 -47.88 -2.85 -17.34
N GLY A 700 -47.26 -3.61 -16.42
CA GLY A 700 -47.76 -3.90 -15.06
C GLY A 700 -46.83 -3.41 -13.94
N SER A 701 -45.77 -2.66 -14.23
CA SER A 701 -45.01 -1.97 -13.18
C SER A 701 -45.70 -0.65 -12.87
N ASN A 702 -45.96 -0.38 -11.59
CA ASN A 702 -46.28 0.96 -11.06
C ASN A 702 -45.59 2.04 -11.90
N PRO A 703 -46.26 3.16 -12.24
CA PRO A 703 -45.63 4.23 -13.01
C PRO A 703 -44.26 4.45 -12.41
N ARG A 704 -43.19 4.26 -13.20
CA ARG A 704 -41.84 4.58 -12.77
C ARG A 704 -41.96 5.99 -12.22
N THR A 705 -41.93 6.13 -10.90
CA THR A 705 -41.74 7.41 -10.27
C THR A 705 -40.54 7.97 -10.99
N ARG A 706 -40.74 9.02 -11.80
CA ARG A 706 -39.62 9.85 -12.23
C ARG A 706 -39.04 10.33 -10.92
N ILE A 707 -37.99 9.65 -10.45
CA ILE A 707 -37.24 10.14 -9.32
C ILE A 707 -36.60 11.40 -9.89
N ASN A 708 -37.10 12.55 -9.45
CA ASN A 708 -36.60 13.87 -9.80
C ASN A 708 -35.22 14.06 -9.15
N SER A 709 -34.27 13.20 -9.52
CA SER A 709 -32.94 13.13 -8.96
C SER A 709 -31.90 13.31 -10.05
N GLN A 710 -30.82 14.00 -9.71
CA GLN A 710 -29.68 14.14 -10.57
C GLN A 710 -28.63 13.09 -10.24
N SER A 711 -28.16 12.35 -11.24
CA SER A 711 -27.10 11.36 -11.07
C SER A 711 -25.70 12.00 -11.15
N PHE A 712 -24.78 11.54 -10.31
CA PHE A 712 -23.38 11.89 -10.32
C PHE A 712 -22.54 10.61 -10.19
N LEU A 713 -21.54 10.45 -11.07
CA LEU A 713 -20.60 9.34 -11.00
C LEU A 713 -19.42 9.74 -10.14
N VAL A 714 -19.25 9.09 -8.99
CA VAL A 714 -18.08 9.27 -8.15
C VAL A 714 -16.87 8.68 -8.88
N LYS A 715 -15.84 9.51 -9.10
CA LYS A 715 -14.56 9.11 -9.69
C LYS A 715 -13.45 9.19 -8.64
N ASN A 716 -12.46 8.30 -8.73
CA ASN A 716 -11.40 8.11 -7.75
C ASN A 716 -11.93 7.90 -6.32
N GLY A 717 -13.06 7.18 -6.21
CA GLY A 717 -13.58 6.79 -4.89
C GLY A 717 -12.71 5.71 -4.23
N PHE A 718 -13.20 5.13 -3.12
CA PHE A 718 -12.50 4.00 -2.48
C PHE A 718 -12.45 2.79 -3.41
N GLU A 719 -11.33 2.10 -3.48
CA GLU A 719 -11.23 0.84 -4.23
C GLU A 719 -12.21 -0.20 -3.65
N LYS A 720 -12.83 -0.98 -4.54
CA LYS A 720 -13.78 -2.03 -4.13
C LYS A 720 -13.00 -3.21 -3.57
N LEU A 721 -13.33 -3.61 -2.35
CA LEU A 721 -12.80 -4.84 -1.78
C LEU A 721 -13.21 -6.04 -2.63
N LYS A 722 -12.22 -6.82 -3.04
CA LYS A 722 -12.38 -8.05 -3.81
C LYS A 722 -11.88 -9.20 -2.95
N GLN A 723 -12.59 -10.32 -2.95
CA GLN A 723 -12.06 -11.54 -2.34
C GLN A 723 -10.96 -12.12 -3.23
N PHE A 724 -9.89 -12.63 -2.60
CA PHE A 724 -8.81 -13.27 -3.34
C PHE A 724 -9.36 -14.48 -4.11
N THR A 725 -9.09 -14.52 -5.41
CA THR A 725 -9.44 -15.64 -6.28
C THR A 725 -8.29 -15.96 -7.18
N ASN A 726 -7.85 -17.21 -7.18
CA ASN A 726 -6.80 -17.66 -8.09
C ASN A 726 -7.38 -17.86 -9.50
N PRO A 727 -6.71 -17.42 -10.57
CA PRO A 727 -7.09 -17.87 -11.90
C PRO A 727 -6.91 -19.40 -11.99
N LYS A 728 -7.70 -20.03 -12.87
CA LYS A 728 -7.60 -21.47 -13.09
C LYS A 728 -6.39 -21.75 -13.95
N TYR A 729 -5.29 -22.19 -13.34
CA TYR A 729 -4.08 -22.60 -14.06
C TYR A 729 -4.28 -23.97 -14.71
N THR A 730 -3.56 -24.23 -15.80
CA THR A 730 -3.57 -25.54 -16.47
C THR A 730 -2.85 -26.61 -15.66
N SER A 731 -1.85 -26.21 -14.88
CA SER A 731 -1.09 -27.04 -13.97
C SER A 731 -0.66 -26.22 -12.77
N TYR A 732 -0.60 -26.86 -11.60
CA TYR A 732 -0.08 -26.28 -10.35
C TYR A 732 1.30 -26.85 -9.98
N SER A 733 1.85 -27.71 -10.84
CA SER A 733 3.16 -28.36 -10.66
C SER A 733 4.11 -28.05 -11.81
N ASP A 734 3.71 -27.24 -12.78
CA ASP A 734 4.62 -26.78 -13.83
C ASP A 734 5.58 -25.71 -13.30
N GLU A 735 6.71 -25.55 -13.98
CA GLU A 735 7.75 -24.61 -13.56
C GLU A 735 7.21 -23.18 -13.46
N GLY A 736 6.31 -22.78 -14.35
CA GLY A 736 5.75 -21.44 -14.32
C GLY A 736 4.87 -21.14 -13.12
N PHE A 737 4.02 -22.07 -12.70
CA PHE A 737 3.27 -21.90 -11.46
C PHE A 737 4.20 -22.01 -10.25
N VAL A 738 5.16 -22.91 -10.24
CA VAL A 738 6.12 -23.03 -9.13
C VAL A 738 6.91 -21.74 -8.94
N ASP A 739 7.39 -21.12 -10.02
CA ASP A 739 8.19 -19.91 -9.97
C ASP A 739 7.36 -18.68 -9.59
N PHE A 740 6.20 -18.48 -10.23
CA PHE A 740 5.45 -17.21 -10.18
C PHE A 740 4.03 -17.31 -9.60
N GLY A 741 3.51 -18.52 -9.40
CA GLY A 741 2.16 -18.75 -8.91
C GLY A 741 1.95 -18.31 -7.46
N THR A 742 0.70 -18.02 -7.12
CA THR A 742 0.24 -17.84 -5.74
C THR A 742 -0.73 -18.98 -5.43
N ILE A 743 -0.54 -19.69 -4.32
CA ILE A 743 -1.45 -20.76 -3.91
C ILE A 743 -2.66 -20.12 -3.22
N HIS A 744 -2.40 -19.23 -2.28
CA HIS A 744 -3.42 -18.52 -1.51
C HIS A 744 -2.92 -17.20 -0.95
N TRP A 745 -3.83 -16.24 -0.76
CA TRP A 745 -3.62 -15.01 -0.01
C TRP A 745 -4.82 -14.83 0.91
N GLU A 746 -4.56 -14.79 2.20
CA GLU A 746 -5.55 -14.54 3.23
C GLU A 746 -5.14 -13.27 3.99
N PRO A 747 -5.74 -12.11 3.68
CA PRO A 747 -5.39 -10.87 4.35
C PRO A 747 -5.83 -10.86 5.81
N ASN A 748 -6.90 -11.56 6.20
CA ASN A 748 -7.45 -11.46 7.56
C ASN A 748 -7.47 -12.81 8.26
N VAL A 749 -6.47 -13.00 9.13
CA VAL A 749 -6.42 -14.14 10.05
C VAL A 749 -6.32 -13.60 11.47
N GLU A 750 -7.32 -13.90 12.31
CA GLU A 750 -7.32 -13.48 13.71
C GLU A 750 -6.70 -14.56 14.61
N THR A 751 -5.99 -14.09 15.63
CA THR A 751 -5.45 -14.92 16.71
C THR A 751 -6.38 -14.85 17.92
N ASP A 752 -6.59 -15.95 18.61
CA ASP A 752 -7.34 -15.96 19.86
C ASP A 752 -6.50 -15.49 21.06
N GLU A 753 -7.08 -15.56 22.26
CA GLU A 753 -6.43 -15.18 23.52
C GLU A 753 -5.19 -16.04 23.85
N ASN A 754 -5.05 -17.21 23.24
CA ASN A 754 -3.90 -18.11 23.36
C ASN A 754 -2.95 -18.01 22.15
N GLY A 755 -3.18 -17.07 21.24
CA GLY A 755 -2.40 -16.90 20.01
C GLY A 755 -2.66 -17.95 18.94
N ILE A 756 -3.69 -18.80 19.09
CA ILE A 756 -4.03 -19.83 18.11
C ILE A 756 -4.80 -19.18 16.96
N PHE A 757 -4.45 -19.57 15.74
CA PHE A 757 -5.14 -19.13 14.54
C PHE A 757 -5.27 -20.26 13.52
N LYS A 758 -6.21 -20.12 12.58
CA LYS A 758 -6.48 -21.09 11.52
C LYS A 758 -6.77 -20.38 10.20
N PHE A 759 -6.33 -20.98 9.11
CA PHE A 759 -6.67 -20.56 7.76
C PHE A 759 -6.77 -21.79 6.85
N SER A 760 -7.44 -21.64 5.71
CA SER A 760 -7.61 -22.73 4.74
C SER A 760 -6.99 -22.36 3.42
N ILE A 761 -6.31 -23.33 2.79
CA ILE A 761 -5.75 -23.18 1.45
C ILE A 761 -6.40 -24.19 0.50
N PRO A 762 -6.46 -23.90 -0.80
CA PRO A 762 -6.89 -24.89 -1.79
C PRO A 762 -5.92 -26.08 -1.83
N ASN A 763 -6.45 -27.28 -1.99
CA ASN A 763 -5.63 -28.49 -2.16
C ASN A 763 -5.27 -28.69 -3.64
N TYR A 764 -4.11 -28.16 -4.04
CA TYR A 764 -3.54 -28.39 -5.38
C TYR A 764 -2.59 -29.59 -5.46
N TYR A 765 -2.59 -30.47 -4.44
CA TYR A 765 -1.73 -31.66 -4.37
C TYR A 765 -0.22 -31.36 -4.45
N VAL A 766 0.19 -30.16 -4.03
CA VAL A 766 1.61 -29.78 -3.88
C VAL A 766 2.17 -30.36 -2.59
N LYS A 767 3.41 -30.89 -2.64
CA LYS A 767 4.05 -31.54 -1.48
C LYS A 767 4.48 -30.56 -0.40
N THR A 768 4.95 -29.38 -0.78
CA THR A 768 5.53 -28.40 0.13
C THR A 768 5.09 -27.01 -0.27
N VAL A 769 4.76 -26.17 0.72
CA VAL A 769 4.38 -24.77 0.50
C VAL A 769 5.21 -23.85 1.38
N LYS A 770 5.47 -22.65 0.89
CA LYS A 770 6.10 -21.55 1.63
C LYS A 770 5.01 -20.62 2.14
N VAL A 771 4.95 -20.46 3.44
CA VAL A 771 3.97 -19.61 4.14
C VAL A 771 4.70 -18.39 4.69
N VAL A 772 4.26 -17.21 4.29
CA VAL A 772 4.76 -15.92 4.76
C VAL A 772 3.66 -15.29 5.61
N ILE A 773 3.96 -15.01 6.88
CA ILE A 773 3.00 -14.48 7.84
C ILE A 773 3.53 -13.17 8.38
N GLU A 774 2.68 -12.15 8.41
CA GLU A 774 2.94 -10.91 9.13
C GLU A 774 1.72 -10.51 9.94
N GLY A 775 1.94 -9.75 11.01
CA GLY A 775 0.82 -9.27 11.82
C GLY A 775 1.20 -8.40 12.99
N ILE A 776 0.16 -7.89 13.64
CA ILE A 776 0.26 -6.95 14.77
C ILE A 776 -0.79 -7.29 15.83
N ALA A 777 -0.39 -7.19 17.10
CA ALA A 777 -1.27 -7.26 18.26
C ALA A 777 -1.85 -5.87 18.59
N THR A 778 -2.91 -5.85 19.41
CA THR A 778 -3.54 -4.60 19.87
C THR A 778 -2.59 -3.74 20.74
N ASP A 779 -1.58 -4.35 21.38
CA ASP A 779 -0.58 -3.66 22.18
C ASP A 779 0.63 -3.14 21.38
N GLY A 780 0.68 -3.42 20.07
CA GLY A 780 1.77 -3.02 19.17
C GLY A 780 2.86 -4.07 18.95
N GLN A 781 2.77 -5.26 19.57
CA GLN A 781 3.69 -6.36 19.24
C GLN A 781 3.50 -6.79 17.78
N ILE A 782 4.61 -7.11 17.10
CA ILE A 782 4.61 -7.43 15.67
C ILE A 782 5.35 -8.73 15.38
N ILE A 783 4.91 -9.41 14.33
CA ILE A 783 5.52 -10.66 13.86
C ILE A 783 5.73 -10.66 12.35
N SER A 784 6.85 -11.22 11.90
CA SER A 784 7.08 -11.56 10.48
C SER A 784 7.89 -12.84 10.40
N GLU A 785 7.28 -13.89 9.84
CA GLU A 785 7.88 -15.21 9.76
C GLU A 785 7.70 -15.80 8.37
N THR A 786 8.64 -16.66 7.97
CA THR A 786 8.54 -17.44 6.74
C THR A 786 8.84 -18.90 7.07
N LYS A 787 7.87 -19.78 6.83
CA LYS A 787 7.97 -21.22 7.11
C LYS A 787 7.73 -22.02 5.84
N ILE A 788 8.48 -23.09 5.68
CA ILE A 788 8.17 -24.13 4.69
C ILE A 788 7.46 -25.25 5.46
N ILE A 789 6.29 -25.65 4.98
CA ILE A 789 5.51 -26.75 5.56
C ILE A 789 5.31 -27.85 4.53
N GLU A 790 5.35 -29.09 4.99
CA GLU A 790 4.99 -30.26 4.19
C GLU A 790 3.48 -30.50 4.29
N ILE A 791 2.88 -30.77 3.15
CA ILE A 791 1.48 -31.18 3.05
C ILE A 791 1.45 -32.71 2.99
N PRO A 792 0.87 -33.38 4.00
CA PRO A 792 0.81 -34.84 4.08
C PRO A 792 -0.06 -35.44 2.97
#